data_AF-A0AAJ0MEN1-F1
#
_entry.id   AF-A0AAJ0MEN1-F1
#
_cell.length_a   1.000
_cell.length_b   1.000
_cell.length_c   1.000
_cell.angle_alpha   90.00
_cell.angle_beta   90.00
_cell.angle_gamma   90.00
#
_symmetry.space_group_name_H-M   'P 1'
#
loop_
_entity.id
_entity.type
_entity.pdbx_description
1 polymer ?
#
loop_
_entity_poly.entity_id
_entity_poly.type
_entity_poly.pdbx_seq_one_letter_code
_entity_poly.pdbx_strand_id
1 'polypeptide(L)'
;MLFDRRLVAGLVGLWTASTASAAACTSDLLIDNFVKWTAGTNNLDWQNGDDGSMTSIAASAGQVVFTPKDGNSYFYESFPCVQAQSSGYTGINFSIQGPAGASVALELQTASSCDASSNYTSSYNIVSDLTGQRQVISLPLLGFDNSPNYDAVVGLVWSVFSKVGSQWSIGNVSLACGGTATVPPVTTVVTAVPSRTTIAVPTTILTTTATRSTTTPAQPTGCTNLLIDDWESQSRLTFLGYNALGQSSSDDGTMASIVVSGKRVMLTPTNLESYFYSQFGCLNTANKYGGISFRIRAARGTTFAVTLAWFDQCGSTNIKTFTQTTTQLKWTFDGTERLYWFPLSVFTGLDASKLDLVYFSNFNAAVILGPMSFYCGNTATEYVIPAVASSAPIPRQTSSTPVSNAKTFVIDAFANKDSNALGEWHGSDESNIVTQGNNFITIQTNDSDLSWNTQLTNKCADLRAYSGAYLHIAYSGSNKFSVALQQHNAKCNDAIAPFPETWDSLEAARYASATDIYMPINHFNVNLTRTIGFNLRGFYANEPTYFTKIEIVDKVPNGWVMPSKLPSGKLVFACTRPNSFAFAIDDGEPKYAARVMEMINQANIPVTFFTVGLPLLDEKNGLAKVYKDMAARGHQIALHSYTHPKMEGLPDEASIDWEYSNDLGAVKQVFGDTVHSNYFRPPFGTEGARMRQRLAANLKDPNAYLVQWSVDVEDWRWAQSTTPQKQLEAFKRDLAKGGNLVVMHYLYNSTINYIPEFIKLAKATGKTLMRVDQCMEDPNAPPLKAF
;
A
#
# COMPACT_ATOMS: atom_id res chain seq x y z
N MET A 1 -17.16 28.96 40.30
CA MET A 1 -17.77 30.21 40.79
C MET A 1 -19.19 30.32 40.25
N LEU A 2 -20.09 30.88 41.05
CA LEU A 2 -21.56 30.80 40.98
C LEU A 2 -22.23 31.96 40.21
N PHE A 3 -23.47 31.71 39.77
CA PHE A 3 -24.58 32.61 39.35
C PHE A 3 -24.36 33.44 38.06
N ASP A 4 -25.32 33.59 37.14
CA ASP A 4 -26.68 34.08 37.41
C ASP A 4 -27.70 33.72 36.30
N ARG A 5 -28.98 33.60 36.69
CA ARG A 5 -30.18 33.38 35.84
C ARG A 5 -31.03 34.65 35.87
N ARG A 6 -31.38 35.24 34.72
CA ARG A 6 -32.62 36.01 34.56
C ARG A 6 -33.26 35.81 33.18
N LEU A 7 -34.53 35.40 33.22
CA LEU A 7 -35.51 35.43 32.13
C LEU A 7 -35.92 36.88 31.81
N VAL A 8 -36.06 37.23 30.53
CA VAL A 8 -37.16 38.07 29.99
C VAL A 8 -37.52 37.58 28.58
N ALA A 9 -38.83 37.58 28.33
CA ALA A 9 -39.55 37.03 27.20
C ALA A 9 -39.32 37.69 25.84
N GLY A 10 -39.42 36.86 24.78
CA GLY A 10 -40.34 37.09 23.65
C GLY A 10 -40.01 38.22 22.68
N LEU A 11 -39.31 37.87 21.59
CA LEU A 11 -39.62 38.37 20.26
C LEU A 11 -39.17 37.31 19.24
N VAL A 12 -40.15 36.77 18.52
CA VAL A 12 -39.97 35.91 17.35
C VAL A 12 -39.31 36.75 16.27
N GLY A 13 -37.98 36.68 16.21
CA GLY A 13 -37.21 37.06 15.03
C GLY A 13 -36.92 35.79 14.26
N LEU A 14 -37.58 35.62 13.11
CA LEU A 14 -37.15 34.67 12.08
C LEU A 14 -35.68 34.98 11.74
N TRP A 15 -34.76 34.25 12.35
CA TRP A 15 -33.46 34.04 11.75
C TRP A 15 -33.66 32.98 10.67
N THR A 16 -33.93 33.44 9.46
CA THR A 16 -33.53 32.68 8.28
C THR A 16 -32.02 32.51 8.39
N ALA A 17 -31.58 31.39 8.96
CA ALA A 17 -30.26 30.87 8.64
C ALA A 17 -30.33 30.55 7.16
N SER A 18 -29.93 31.52 6.33
CA SER A 18 -29.54 31.25 4.97
C SER A 18 -28.40 30.24 5.08
N THR A 19 -28.71 28.95 4.92
CA THR A 19 -27.74 28.02 4.38
C THR A 19 -27.38 28.61 3.03
N ALA A 20 -26.31 29.40 3.00
CA ALA A 20 -25.61 29.64 1.77
C ALA A 20 -25.15 28.25 1.32
N SER A 21 -25.96 27.61 0.48
CA SER A 21 -25.46 26.66 -0.50
C SER A 21 -24.22 27.35 -1.06
N ALA A 22 -23.03 26.80 -0.80
CA ALA A 22 -21.87 27.17 -1.60
C ALA A 22 -22.35 27.04 -3.04
N ALA A 23 -22.36 28.15 -3.77
CA ALA A 23 -22.82 28.15 -5.13
C ALA A 23 -21.89 27.17 -5.86
N ALA A 24 -22.46 26.07 -6.38
CA ALA A 24 -21.77 25.31 -7.40
C ALA A 24 -21.29 26.32 -8.43
N CYS A 25 -20.02 26.24 -8.82
CA CYS A 25 -19.46 27.14 -9.80
C CYS A 25 -20.42 27.22 -11.00
N THR A 26 -20.56 28.41 -11.57
CA THR A 26 -21.44 28.63 -12.73
C THR A 26 -20.67 28.71 -14.05
N SER A 27 -19.35 28.80 -13.96
CA SER A 27 -18.41 28.91 -15.08
C SER A 27 -16.99 28.64 -14.59
N ASP A 28 -16.07 28.28 -15.50
CA ASP A 28 -14.64 28.15 -15.19
C ASP A 28 -14.11 29.41 -14.51
N LEU A 29 -13.31 29.24 -13.45
CA LEU A 29 -12.60 30.35 -12.81
C LEU A 29 -11.36 30.64 -13.63
N LEU A 30 -11.37 31.73 -14.39
CA LEU A 30 -10.18 32.19 -15.12
C LEU A 30 -9.13 32.70 -14.13
N ILE A 31 -8.02 31.97 -14.01
CA ILE A 31 -6.85 32.35 -13.21
C ILE A 31 -6.02 33.35 -14.00
N ASP A 32 -5.60 32.99 -15.22
CA ASP A 32 -4.84 33.89 -16.08
C ASP A 32 -5.09 33.63 -17.58
N ASN A 33 -5.20 34.70 -18.35
CA ASN A 33 -5.16 34.73 -19.81
C ASN A 33 -3.94 35.52 -20.34
N PHE A 34 -3.04 35.91 -19.44
CA PHE A 34 -1.78 36.61 -19.67
C PHE A 34 -1.91 38.02 -20.26
N VAL A 35 -3.12 38.61 -20.27
CA VAL A 35 -3.31 40.02 -20.71
C VAL A 35 -2.68 41.00 -19.72
N LYS A 36 -2.64 40.66 -18.42
CA LYS A 36 -2.08 41.50 -17.35
C LYS A 36 -0.60 41.21 -17.03
N TRP A 37 0.06 40.33 -17.79
CA TRP A 37 1.46 39.92 -17.56
C TRP A 37 2.44 41.08 -17.38
N THR A 38 2.35 42.14 -18.18
CA THR A 38 3.26 43.31 -18.05
C THR A 38 3.06 44.09 -16.75
N ALA A 39 1.90 43.94 -16.10
CA ALA A 39 1.63 44.49 -14.78
C ALA A 39 2.07 43.56 -13.64
N GLY A 40 2.64 42.38 -13.95
CA GLY A 40 3.06 41.37 -12.96
C GLY A 40 1.90 40.76 -12.19
N THR A 41 0.70 40.76 -12.78
CA THR A 41 -0.50 40.19 -12.17
C THR A 41 -1.31 39.35 -13.16
N ASN A 42 -2.13 38.45 -12.64
CA ASN A 42 -3.09 37.64 -13.39
C ASN A 42 -4.52 38.21 -13.36
N ASN A 43 -5.49 37.49 -13.90
CA ASN A 43 -6.89 37.96 -13.99
C ASN A 43 -7.57 38.16 -12.64
N LEU A 44 -7.02 37.57 -11.58
CA LEU A 44 -7.49 37.74 -10.20
C LEU A 44 -6.78 38.88 -9.46
N ASP A 45 -5.94 39.66 -10.14
CA ASP A 45 -5.12 40.76 -9.60
C ASP A 45 -4.04 40.29 -8.61
N TRP A 46 -3.57 39.04 -8.74
CA TRP A 46 -2.51 38.44 -7.92
C TRP A 46 -1.23 38.19 -8.72
N GLN A 47 -0.11 38.04 -8.02
CA GLN A 47 1.21 37.97 -8.63
C GLN A 47 1.34 36.74 -9.54
N ASN A 48 1.85 36.97 -10.73
CA ASN A 48 2.33 35.94 -11.63
C ASN A 48 3.77 36.29 -12.05
N GLY A 49 4.52 35.28 -12.49
CA GLY A 49 5.87 35.53 -12.97
C GLY A 49 6.75 34.32 -12.93
N ASP A 50 8.04 34.58 -13.10
CA ASP A 50 9.13 33.66 -12.82
C ASP A 50 10.07 34.29 -11.79
N ASP A 51 11.10 33.55 -11.40
CA ASP A 51 12.16 34.00 -10.51
C ASP A 51 13.42 34.45 -11.25
N GLY A 52 13.32 34.68 -12.57
CA GLY A 52 14.45 34.96 -13.45
C GLY A 52 15.19 33.70 -13.91
N SER A 53 14.67 32.51 -13.61
CA SER A 53 15.19 31.25 -14.13
C SER A 53 14.87 31.03 -15.62
N MET A 54 14.00 31.83 -16.24
CA MET A 54 13.75 31.75 -17.69
C MET A 54 14.83 32.50 -18.48
N THR A 55 15.35 31.89 -19.56
CA THR A 55 16.26 32.58 -20.49
C THR A 55 15.54 33.70 -21.26
N SER A 56 14.25 33.48 -21.53
CA SER A 56 13.35 34.48 -22.06
C SER A 56 11.94 34.19 -21.56
N ILE A 57 11.18 35.20 -21.19
CA ILE A 57 9.76 35.05 -20.88
C ILE A 57 9.03 36.34 -21.26
N ALA A 58 7.97 36.21 -22.06
CA ALA A 58 7.15 37.34 -22.48
C ALA A 58 5.74 36.90 -22.83
N ALA A 59 4.73 37.69 -22.46
CA ALA A 59 3.37 37.45 -22.90
C ALA A 59 3.08 38.05 -24.29
N SER A 60 2.34 37.30 -25.10
CA SER A 60 1.92 37.67 -26.45
C SER A 60 0.67 36.87 -26.83
N ALA A 61 -0.36 37.52 -27.36
CA ALA A 61 -1.56 36.87 -27.91
C ALA A 61 -2.26 35.86 -26.95
N GLY A 62 -2.48 36.25 -25.69
CA GLY A 62 -3.22 35.43 -24.72
C GLY A 62 -2.46 34.22 -24.18
N GLN A 63 -1.12 34.29 -24.19
CA GLN A 63 -0.22 33.28 -23.64
C GLN A 63 1.07 33.93 -23.16
N VAL A 64 1.74 33.27 -22.22
CA VAL A 64 3.15 33.48 -21.94
C VAL A 64 3.98 32.55 -22.81
N VAL A 65 5.00 33.09 -23.48
CA VAL A 65 5.98 32.35 -24.27
C VAL A 65 7.31 32.46 -23.55
N PHE A 66 7.93 31.32 -23.27
CA PHE A 66 9.14 31.26 -22.45
C PHE A 66 10.12 30.19 -22.91
N THR A 67 11.36 30.34 -22.46
CA THR A 67 12.44 29.39 -22.71
C THR A 67 13.09 29.04 -21.37
N PRO A 68 12.81 27.85 -20.80
CA PRO A 68 13.44 27.39 -19.56
C PRO A 68 14.95 27.38 -19.72
N LYS A 69 15.69 27.97 -18.78
CA LYS A 69 17.16 27.96 -18.82
C LYS A 69 17.71 26.57 -18.49
N ASP A 70 17.12 25.91 -17.49
CA ASP A 70 17.52 24.60 -16.98
C ASP A 70 16.34 23.89 -16.27
N GLY A 71 16.60 22.71 -15.68
CA GLY A 71 15.56 21.87 -15.06
C GLY A 71 14.92 22.46 -13.80
N ASN A 72 15.53 23.50 -13.22
CA ASN A 72 15.00 24.22 -12.07
C ASN A 72 14.18 25.45 -12.48
N SER A 73 14.05 25.71 -13.79
CA SER A 73 13.26 26.84 -14.26
C SER A 73 11.78 26.62 -13.99
N TYR A 74 11.11 27.63 -13.46
CA TYR A 74 9.68 27.59 -13.19
C TYR A 74 9.02 28.93 -13.46
N PHE A 75 7.71 28.89 -13.69
CA PHE A 75 6.86 30.07 -13.58
C PHE A 75 5.65 29.71 -12.74
N TYR A 76 5.08 30.72 -12.09
CA TYR A 76 4.02 30.54 -11.10
C TYR A 76 2.85 31.49 -11.34
N GLU A 77 1.69 31.03 -10.89
CA GLU A 77 0.45 31.77 -10.74
C GLU A 77 0.04 31.73 -9.27
N SER A 78 0.07 32.87 -8.59
CA SER A 78 -0.52 32.98 -7.24
C SER A 78 -1.92 33.57 -7.35
N PHE A 79 -2.81 33.20 -6.44
CA PHE A 79 -4.18 33.74 -6.42
C PHE A 79 -4.78 33.68 -5.01
N PRO A 80 -5.87 34.44 -4.72
CA PRO A 80 -6.51 34.33 -3.42
C PRO A 80 -6.93 32.88 -3.19
N CYS A 81 -6.87 32.44 -1.94
CA CYS A 81 -7.22 31.06 -1.63
C CYS A 81 -8.59 30.68 -2.20
N VAL A 82 -8.63 29.64 -3.02
CA VAL A 82 -9.84 29.11 -3.64
C VAL A 82 -10.22 27.82 -2.96
N GLN A 83 -11.47 27.76 -2.49
CA GLN A 83 -12.06 26.52 -2.01
C GLN A 83 -12.56 25.70 -3.21
N ALA A 84 -11.61 25.13 -3.98
CA ALA A 84 -11.89 24.67 -5.33
C ALA A 84 -12.89 23.52 -5.36
N GLN A 85 -12.74 22.55 -4.47
CA GLN A 85 -13.61 21.37 -4.41
C GLN A 85 -15.03 21.70 -3.94
N SER A 86 -15.17 22.46 -2.86
CA SER A 86 -16.46 22.90 -2.29
C SER A 86 -17.18 23.94 -3.16
N SER A 87 -16.43 24.70 -3.96
CA SER A 87 -17.00 25.58 -4.99
C SER A 87 -17.38 24.82 -6.26
N GLY A 88 -17.16 23.49 -6.34
CA GLY A 88 -17.60 22.66 -7.46
C GLY A 88 -16.68 22.64 -8.69
N TYR A 89 -15.44 23.12 -8.57
CA TYR A 89 -14.45 22.94 -9.62
C TYR A 89 -13.94 21.50 -9.61
N THR A 90 -13.72 20.91 -10.80
CA THR A 90 -13.36 19.49 -10.96
C THR A 90 -11.95 19.26 -11.52
N GLY A 91 -11.30 20.32 -12.00
CA GLY A 91 -10.00 20.20 -12.64
C GLY A 91 -9.33 21.55 -12.88
N ILE A 92 -8.12 21.48 -13.43
CA ILE A 92 -7.34 22.63 -13.88
C ILE A 92 -7.19 22.51 -15.39
N ASN A 93 -7.67 23.53 -16.10
CA ASN A 93 -7.58 23.64 -17.55
C ASN A 93 -6.47 24.64 -17.90
N PHE A 94 -5.53 24.23 -18.74
CA PHE A 94 -4.58 25.16 -19.35
C PHE A 94 -4.20 24.77 -20.77
N SER A 95 -3.89 25.78 -21.58
CA SER A 95 -3.34 25.55 -22.92
C SER A 95 -1.83 25.47 -22.83
N ILE A 96 -1.20 24.46 -23.41
CA ILE A 96 0.26 24.35 -23.48
C ILE A 96 0.74 24.01 -24.87
N GLN A 97 1.87 24.61 -25.27
CA GLN A 97 2.66 24.22 -26.41
C GLN A 97 4.11 24.06 -25.94
N GLY A 98 4.57 22.82 -25.83
CA GLY A 98 5.97 22.48 -25.61
C GLY A 98 6.49 21.64 -26.78
N PRO A 99 7.81 21.35 -26.84
CA PRO A 99 8.35 20.48 -27.87
C PRO A 99 7.67 19.10 -27.90
N ALA A 100 7.61 18.46 -29.07
CA ALA A 100 6.99 17.14 -29.20
C ALA A 100 7.70 16.09 -28.31
N GLY A 101 6.92 15.31 -27.57
CA GLY A 101 7.38 14.35 -26.56
C GLY A 101 7.92 14.97 -25.28
N ALA A 102 7.78 16.29 -25.08
CA ALA A 102 8.16 16.93 -23.84
C ALA A 102 7.13 16.69 -22.73
N SER A 103 7.53 17.03 -21.51
CA SER A 103 6.74 16.91 -20.29
C SER A 103 7.03 18.08 -19.37
N VAL A 104 6.05 18.41 -18.53
CA VAL A 104 6.12 19.47 -17.52
C VAL A 104 5.40 18.98 -16.26
N ALA A 105 5.91 19.34 -15.09
CA ALA A 105 5.21 19.16 -13.83
C ALA A 105 4.31 20.37 -13.59
N LEU A 106 3.04 20.11 -13.29
CA LEU A 106 2.19 21.09 -12.63
C LEU A 106 2.22 20.80 -11.13
N GLU A 107 2.67 21.77 -10.35
CA GLU A 107 2.59 21.82 -8.91
C GLU A 107 1.31 22.57 -8.51
N LEU A 108 0.55 21.98 -7.59
CA LEU A 108 -0.59 22.56 -6.91
C LEU A 108 -0.17 22.96 -5.49
N GLN A 109 -0.21 24.25 -5.19
CA GLN A 109 0.11 24.78 -3.87
C GLN A 109 -1.16 24.94 -3.06
N THR A 110 -1.23 24.27 -1.90
CA THR A 110 -2.39 24.28 -1.02
C THR A 110 -2.01 24.70 0.40
N ALA A 111 -2.80 25.55 1.02
CA ALA A 111 -2.65 25.93 2.41
C ALA A 111 -3.39 24.95 3.34
N SER A 112 -3.13 25.03 4.64
CA SER A 112 -3.89 24.25 5.63
C SER A 112 -5.38 24.65 5.70
N SER A 113 -5.69 25.91 5.39
CA SER A 113 -7.03 26.46 5.19
C SER A 113 -6.93 27.82 4.49
N CYS A 114 -8.04 28.34 3.96
CA CYS A 114 -8.05 29.69 3.37
C CYS A 114 -7.81 30.84 4.36
N ASP A 115 -7.93 30.58 5.67
CA ASP A 115 -7.60 31.55 6.71
C ASP A 115 -6.11 31.50 7.12
N ALA A 116 -5.34 30.54 6.61
CA ALA A 116 -3.94 30.28 6.96
C ALA A 116 -3.00 30.30 5.74
N SER A 117 -3.23 31.24 4.81
CA SER A 117 -2.65 31.24 3.46
C SER A 117 -1.16 31.62 3.36
N SER A 118 -0.45 31.84 4.48
CA SER A 118 0.97 32.25 4.46
C SER A 118 1.97 31.09 4.34
N ASN A 119 1.52 29.85 4.53
CA ASN A 119 2.32 28.62 4.35
C ASN A 119 1.53 27.63 3.48
N TYR A 120 2.20 27.00 2.50
CA TYR A 120 1.60 26.02 1.60
C TYR A 120 2.39 24.71 1.56
N THR A 121 1.71 23.65 1.14
CA THR A 121 2.27 22.35 0.76
C THR A 121 2.12 22.16 -0.75
N SER A 122 3.10 21.51 -1.36
CA SER A 122 3.17 21.27 -2.79
C SER A 122 2.78 19.84 -3.13
N SER A 123 1.93 19.68 -4.14
CA SER A 123 1.60 18.39 -4.75
C SER A 123 1.76 18.47 -6.26
N TYR A 124 2.09 17.36 -6.92
CA TYR A 124 2.50 17.37 -8.33
C TYR A 124 1.64 16.47 -9.21
N ASN A 125 1.50 16.87 -10.47
CA ASN A 125 0.98 16.07 -11.56
C ASN A 125 1.83 16.30 -12.81
N ILE A 126 2.19 15.23 -13.54
CA ILE A 126 3.04 15.33 -14.72
C ILE A 126 2.18 15.27 -15.98
N VAL A 127 2.28 16.32 -16.81
CA VAL A 127 1.80 16.29 -18.19
C VAL A 127 2.92 15.75 -19.07
N SER A 128 2.73 14.58 -19.68
CA SER A 128 3.69 13.97 -20.60
C SER A 128 3.18 13.93 -22.05
N ASP A 129 4.07 13.56 -22.96
CA ASP A 129 3.75 13.24 -24.36
C ASP A 129 3.11 14.41 -25.13
N LEU A 130 3.60 15.64 -24.88
CA LEU A 130 3.14 16.82 -25.61
C LEU A 130 3.29 16.64 -27.12
N THR A 131 2.30 17.07 -27.90
CA THR A 131 2.29 16.80 -29.35
C THR A 131 3.24 17.68 -30.18
N GLY A 132 3.84 18.70 -29.58
CA GLY A 132 4.57 19.76 -30.30
C GLY A 132 3.65 20.84 -30.87
N GLN A 133 2.35 20.56 -30.95
CA GLN A 133 1.30 21.51 -31.26
C GLN A 133 0.68 22.04 -29.97
N ARG A 134 -0.01 23.16 -30.08
CA ARG A 134 -0.78 23.72 -28.96
C ARG A 134 -1.94 22.80 -28.62
N GLN A 135 -2.05 22.41 -27.35
CA GLN A 135 -3.09 21.53 -26.85
C GLN A 135 -3.64 22.02 -25.52
N VAL A 136 -4.91 21.70 -25.27
CA VAL A 136 -5.56 21.97 -23.99
C VAL A 136 -5.34 20.76 -23.10
N ILE A 137 -4.82 21.00 -21.90
CA ILE A 137 -4.69 20.02 -20.85
C ILE A 137 -5.80 20.27 -19.84
N SER A 138 -6.53 19.21 -19.52
CA SER A 138 -7.52 19.18 -18.44
C SER A 138 -7.07 18.16 -17.41
N LEU A 139 -6.46 18.63 -16.32
CA LEU A 139 -6.05 17.76 -15.22
C LEU A 139 -7.18 17.68 -14.19
N PRO A 140 -7.63 16.48 -13.79
CA PRO A 140 -8.58 16.37 -12.69
C PRO A 140 -7.92 16.86 -11.40
N LEU A 141 -8.68 17.56 -10.55
CA LEU A 141 -8.17 18.01 -9.25
C LEU A 141 -7.68 16.81 -8.42
N LEU A 142 -8.38 15.67 -8.49
CA LEU A 142 -8.02 14.42 -7.79
C LEU A 142 -6.82 13.66 -8.38
N GLY A 143 -6.04 14.27 -9.28
CA GLY A 143 -4.89 13.64 -9.94
C GLY A 143 -3.52 13.98 -9.33
N PHE A 144 -3.46 14.86 -8.33
CA PHE A 144 -2.21 15.32 -7.72
C PHE A 144 -1.74 14.38 -6.60
N ASP A 145 -0.43 14.18 -6.47
CA ASP A 145 0.14 13.31 -5.43
C ASP A 145 -0.17 13.79 -4.01
N ASN A 146 -0.10 12.89 -3.03
CA ASN A 146 -0.27 13.20 -1.60
C ASN A 146 -1.62 13.83 -1.18
N SER A 147 -2.65 13.82 -2.05
CA SER A 147 -4.02 14.30 -1.75
C SER A 147 -4.07 15.70 -1.10
N PRO A 148 -3.65 16.77 -1.80
CA PRO A 148 -3.56 18.12 -1.25
C PRO A 148 -4.93 18.70 -0.84
N ASN A 149 -4.93 19.76 -0.04
CA ASN A 149 -6.15 20.42 0.38
C ASN A 149 -6.79 21.22 -0.78
N TYR A 150 -7.64 20.55 -1.56
CA TYR A 150 -8.34 21.14 -2.71
C TYR A 150 -9.31 22.26 -2.34
N ASP A 151 -9.62 22.44 -1.05
CA ASP A 151 -10.41 23.57 -0.55
C ASP A 151 -9.55 24.71 0.02
N ALA A 152 -8.24 24.68 -0.23
CA ALA A 152 -7.34 25.76 0.12
C ALA A 152 -6.25 25.99 -0.94
N VAL A 153 -6.63 26.05 -2.22
CA VAL A 153 -5.68 26.24 -3.33
C VAL A 153 -5.22 27.69 -3.39
N VAL A 154 -3.91 27.92 -3.33
CA VAL A 154 -3.32 29.28 -3.28
C VAL A 154 -2.39 29.59 -4.45
N GLY A 155 -2.00 28.58 -5.23
CA GLY A 155 -1.14 28.80 -6.38
C GLY A 155 -0.95 27.57 -7.26
N LEU A 156 -0.41 27.83 -8.45
CA LEU A 156 0.01 26.84 -9.43
C LEU A 156 1.43 27.15 -9.87
N VAL A 157 2.29 26.14 -10.00
CA VAL A 157 3.65 26.30 -10.51
C VAL A 157 3.90 25.29 -11.60
N TRP A 158 4.42 25.73 -12.74
CA TRP A 158 4.92 24.83 -13.77
C TRP A 158 6.42 24.78 -13.67
N SER A 159 6.93 23.57 -13.47
CA SER A 159 8.35 23.31 -13.24
C SER A 159 8.76 22.00 -13.91
N VAL A 160 10.04 21.62 -13.78
CA VAL A 160 10.55 20.32 -14.27
C VAL A 160 10.29 20.13 -15.78
N PHE A 161 10.53 21.18 -16.57
CA PHE A 161 10.38 21.13 -18.02
C PHE A 161 11.42 20.16 -18.61
N SER A 162 10.98 19.07 -19.25
CA SER A 162 11.92 18.06 -19.78
C SER A 162 12.67 18.48 -21.04
N LYS A 163 12.41 19.70 -21.54
CA LYS A 163 13.11 20.34 -22.66
C LYS A 163 13.45 21.79 -22.32
N VAL A 164 14.69 22.02 -21.91
CA VAL A 164 15.26 23.34 -21.63
C VAL A 164 15.90 23.94 -22.89
N GLY A 165 16.07 25.26 -22.94
CA GLY A 165 16.59 25.98 -24.12
C GLY A 165 15.69 25.93 -25.36
N SER A 166 14.50 25.33 -25.25
CA SER A 166 13.46 25.28 -26.28
C SER A 166 12.31 26.19 -25.90
N GLN A 167 11.61 26.73 -26.90
CA GLN A 167 10.45 27.59 -26.65
C GLN A 167 9.25 26.76 -26.18
N TRP A 168 8.58 27.27 -25.16
CA TRP A 168 7.30 26.82 -24.63
C TRP A 168 6.29 27.96 -24.67
N SER A 169 5.01 27.64 -24.67
CA SER A 169 3.98 28.60 -24.33
C SER A 169 2.89 27.99 -23.47
N ILE A 170 2.38 28.78 -22.52
CA ILE A 170 1.18 28.46 -21.76
C ILE A 170 0.17 29.59 -21.95
N GLY A 171 -1.07 29.22 -22.28
CA GLY A 171 -2.21 30.12 -22.39
C GLY A 171 -3.26 29.79 -21.35
N ASN A 172 -4.39 30.50 -21.40
CA ASN A 172 -5.57 30.39 -20.52
C ASN A 172 -5.48 29.32 -19.42
N VAL A 173 -5.20 29.72 -18.20
CA VAL A 173 -5.21 28.90 -16.99
C VAL A 173 -6.53 29.12 -16.25
N SER A 174 -7.22 28.05 -15.90
CA SER A 174 -8.49 28.14 -15.17
C SER A 174 -8.79 26.92 -14.31
N LEU A 175 -9.60 27.12 -13.26
CA LEU A 175 -10.27 26.00 -12.60
C LEU A 175 -11.55 25.65 -13.37
N ALA A 176 -11.68 24.39 -13.75
CA ALA A 176 -12.77 23.89 -14.60
C ALA A 176 -14.05 23.66 -13.80
N CYS A 177 -15.18 24.14 -14.30
CA CYS A 177 -16.48 24.12 -13.63
C CYS A 177 -17.52 23.19 -14.28
N GLY A 178 -18.11 22.27 -13.51
CA GLY A 178 -19.09 21.26 -13.98
C GLY A 178 -18.42 20.12 -14.76
N GLY A 179 -18.79 18.83 -14.68
CA GLY A 179 -20.11 18.21 -14.58
C GLY A 179 -20.24 17.24 -15.79
N THR A 180 -19.96 15.94 -15.59
CA THR A 180 -19.96 14.87 -16.63
C THR A 180 -19.11 15.12 -17.89
N ALA A 181 -17.86 14.62 -17.89
CA ALA A 181 -17.15 14.34 -19.14
C ALA A 181 -17.40 12.87 -19.54
N THR A 182 -18.29 12.66 -20.51
CA THR A 182 -18.39 11.40 -21.26
C THR A 182 -17.08 11.15 -22.00
N VAL A 183 -16.39 10.06 -21.69
CA VAL A 183 -15.27 9.56 -22.50
C VAL A 183 -15.82 9.00 -23.82
N PRO A 184 -15.39 9.46 -25.01
CA PRO A 184 -15.80 8.84 -26.26
C PRO A 184 -15.17 7.44 -26.39
N PRO A 185 -15.85 6.46 -27.00
CA PRO A 185 -15.31 5.12 -27.17
C PRO A 185 -14.07 5.13 -28.07
N VAL A 186 -13.02 4.45 -27.62
CA VAL A 186 -11.83 4.16 -28.42
C VAL A 186 -12.25 3.23 -29.56
N THR A 187 -12.33 3.77 -30.78
CA THR A 187 -12.50 2.99 -32.00
C THR A 187 -11.27 2.12 -32.22
N THR A 188 -11.40 0.82 -31.93
CA THR A 188 -10.40 -0.18 -32.27
C THR A 188 -10.57 -0.55 -33.75
N VAL A 189 -9.58 -0.21 -34.57
CA VAL A 189 -9.48 -0.71 -35.94
C VAL A 189 -8.97 -2.14 -35.89
N VAL A 190 -9.87 -3.10 -36.10
CA VAL A 190 -9.54 -4.53 -36.26
C VAL A 190 -9.09 -4.77 -37.70
N THR A 191 -7.81 -5.06 -37.91
CA THR A 191 -7.32 -5.69 -39.14
C THR A 191 -7.44 -7.20 -39.02
N ALA A 192 -8.27 -7.79 -39.88
CA ALA A 192 -8.58 -9.21 -39.95
C ALA A 192 -7.39 -10.05 -40.46
N VAL A 193 -7.23 -11.25 -39.90
CA VAL A 193 -6.42 -12.35 -40.46
C VAL A 193 -7.33 -13.58 -40.62
N PRO A 194 -7.29 -14.29 -41.76
CA PRO A 194 -8.34 -15.23 -42.14
C PRO A 194 -8.21 -16.62 -41.50
N SER A 195 -9.36 -17.25 -41.27
CA SER A 195 -9.55 -18.60 -40.76
C SER A 195 -9.03 -19.68 -41.72
N ARG A 196 -8.46 -20.75 -41.17
CA ARG A 196 -8.44 -22.07 -41.81
C ARG A 196 -8.83 -23.17 -40.84
N THR A 197 -9.57 -24.10 -41.41
CA THR A 197 -10.47 -25.09 -40.83
C THR A 197 -9.76 -26.33 -40.30
N THR A 198 -10.39 -26.91 -39.29
CA THR A 198 -10.14 -28.19 -38.60
C THR A 198 -10.07 -29.43 -39.51
N ILE A 199 -9.23 -30.40 -39.15
CA ILE A 199 -9.54 -31.86 -39.20
C ILE A 199 -8.86 -32.55 -38.01
N ALA A 200 -9.59 -33.45 -37.34
CA ALA A 200 -9.14 -34.26 -36.21
C ALA A 200 -9.10 -35.76 -36.56
N VAL A 201 -8.74 -36.55 -35.53
CA VAL A 201 -8.97 -38.00 -35.27
C VAL A 201 -7.83 -38.96 -35.74
N PRO A 202 -7.65 -40.17 -35.14
CA PRO A 202 -6.88 -40.46 -33.91
C PRO A 202 -5.97 -41.71 -34.05
N THR A 203 -5.08 -42.03 -33.10
CA THR A 203 -4.88 -43.44 -32.67
C THR A 203 -4.13 -43.57 -31.33
N THR A 204 -4.73 -44.35 -30.45
CA THR A 204 -4.22 -44.91 -29.19
C THR A 204 -3.13 -45.96 -29.46
N ILE A 205 -2.16 -46.13 -28.55
CA ILE A 205 -1.65 -47.43 -28.05
C ILE A 205 -0.92 -47.20 -26.72
N LEU A 206 -1.34 -47.95 -25.70
CA LEU A 206 -0.68 -48.16 -24.41
C LEU A 206 0.36 -49.27 -24.56
N THR A 207 1.57 -49.05 -24.05
CA THR A 207 2.47 -50.15 -23.62
C THR A 207 3.33 -49.70 -22.45
N THR A 208 3.09 -50.32 -21.30
CA THR A 208 3.90 -50.29 -20.09
C THR A 208 5.09 -51.23 -20.21
N THR A 209 6.30 -50.74 -19.98
CA THR A 209 7.44 -51.59 -19.63
C THR A 209 8.31 -50.87 -18.60
N ALA A 210 8.39 -51.44 -17.39
CA ALA A 210 9.30 -51.00 -16.36
C ALA A 210 10.70 -51.54 -16.66
N THR A 211 11.68 -50.64 -16.83
CA THR A 211 13.10 -50.97 -16.80
C THR A 211 13.79 -50.05 -15.79
N ARG A 212 14.31 -50.66 -14.74
CA ARG A 212 15.14 -50.03 -13.72
C ARG A 212 16.51 -49.75 -14.35
N SER A 213 16.78 -48.49 -14.69
CA SER A 213 18.08 -48.05 -15.17
C SER A 213 18.61 -46.95 -14.25
N THR A 214 19.82 -47.17 -13.76
CA THR A 214 20.61 -46.23 -12.97
C THR A 214 20.89 -44.99 -13.79
N THR A 215 20.27 -43.86 -13.43
CA THR A 215 20.64 -42.56 -13.96
C THR A 215 20.83 -41.58 -12.80
N THR A 216 22.08 -41.17 -12.63
CA THR A 216 22.50 -39.87 -12.10
C THR A 216 21.45 -38.79 -12.42
N PRO A 217 21.10 -37.89 -11.48
CA PRO A 217 20.10 -36.86 -11.75
C PRO A 217 20.50 -36.06 -12.99
N ALA A 218 19.69 -36.16 -14.03
CA ALA A 218 19.80 -35.27 -15.17
C ALA A 218 19.60 -33.83 -14.66
N GLN A 219 20.60 -32.98 -14.87
CA GLN A 219 20.44 -31.54 -14.69
C GLN A 219 19.28 -31.06 -15.58
N PRO A 220 18.47 -30.10 -15.12
CA PRO A 220 17.51 -29.44 -15.99
C PRO A 220 18.28 -28.65 -17.06
N THR A 221 18.17 -29.07 -18.31
CA THR A 221 18.80 -28.45 -19.48
C THR A 221 17.99 -27.25 -20.00
N GLY A 222 17.82 -26.23 -19.16
CA GLY A 222 17.25 -24.95 -19.54
C GLY A 222 17.62 -23.85 -18.55
N CYS A 223 18.42 -22.87 -18.97
CA CYS A 223 18.66 -21.66 -18.18
C CYS A 223 17.34 -20.86 -18.10
N THR A 224 16.98 -20.39 -16.91
CA THR A 224 15.85 -19.46 -16.68
C THR A 224 16.38 -18.12 -16.20
N ASN A 225 15.84 -17.00 -16.71
CA ASN A 225 16.27 -15.66 -16.28
C ASN A 225 16.19 -15.55 -14.75
N LEU A 226 17.18 -14.91 -14.14
CA LEU A 226 17.26 -14.73 -12.70
C LEU A 226 16.92 -13.27 -12.36
N LEU A 227 15.80 -13.08 -11.68
CA LEU A 227 15.37 -11.77 -11.21
C LEU A 227 16.38 -11.22 -10.20
N ILE A 228 16.88 -10.03 -10.49
CA ILE A 228 17.72 -9.24 -9.60
C ILE A 228 16.83 -8.35 -8.75
N ASP A 229 15.93 -7.60 -9.39
CA ASP A 229 15.07 -6.63 -8.73
C ASP A 229 13.72 -6.50 -9.45
N ASP A 230 12.62 -6.48 -8.71
CA ASP A 230 11.28 -6.16 -9.23
C ASP A 230 10.77 -4.79 -8.77
N TRP A 231 11.58 -4.08 -7.97
CA TRP A 231 11.33 -2.79 -7.33
C TRP A 231 10.19 -2.80 -6.31
N GLU A 232 9.16 -3.64 -6.48
CA GLU A 232 8.11 -3.85 -5.49
C GLU A 232 8.62 -4.56 -4.22
N SER A 233 9.61 -5.46 -4.32
CA SER A 233 10.23 -6.09 -3.15
C SER A 233 10.97 -5.07 -2.26
N GLN A 234 11.52 -4.01 -2.86
CA GLN A 234 12.18 -2.91 -2.13
C GLN A 234 11.19 -2.04 -1.34
N SER A 235 9.98 -1.85 -1.87
CA SER A 235 8.96 -0.98 -1.25
C SER A 235 8.28 -1.57 -0.01
N ARG A 236 8.51 -2.85 0.29
CA ARG A 236 7.85 -3.57 1.41
C ARG A 236 8.56 -3.38 2.75
N LEU A 237 9.78 -2.87 2.72
CA LEU A 237 10.57 -2.56 3.90
C LEU A 237 11.04 -1.12 3.78
N THR A 238 10.29 -0.19 4.37
CA THR A 238 10.65 1.24 4.44
C THR A 238 12.01 1.52 5.11
N PHE A 239 12.71 0.48 5.59
CA PHE A 239 13.98 0.59 6.29
C PHE A 239 15.08 -0.40 5.85
N LEU A 240 14.85 -1.33 4.90
CA LEU A 240 15.82 -2.42 4.66
C LEU A 240 16.40 -2.59 3.24
N GLY A 241 15.86 -1.94 2.21
CA GLY A 241 16.51 -1.86 0.89
C GLY A 241 17.03 -3.20 0.36
N TYR A 242 16.19 -4.22 0.20
CA TYR A 242 16.58 -5.53 -0.37
C TYR A 242 15.91 -5.78 -1.72
N ASN A 243 16.66 -6.39 -2.64
CA ASN A 243 16.19 -6.79 -3.97
C ASN A 243 15.64 -8.23 -3.99
N ALA A 244 15.24 -8.72 -5.16
CA ALA A 244 14.65 -10.06 -5.33
C ALA A 244 15.64 -11.22 -5.06
N LEU A 245 16.95 -10.94 -4.97
CA LEU A 245 17.97 -11.89 -4.54
C LEU A 245 18.16 -11.91 -3.01
N GLY A 246 17.40 -11.10 -2.27
CA GLY A 246 17.57 -10.90 -0.83
C GLY A 246 18.88 -10.17 -0.50
N GLN A 247 19.39 -9.34 -1.41
CA GLN A 247 20.63 -8.58 -1.25
C GLN A 247 20.34 -7.07 -1.25
N SER A 248 21.22 -6.27 -0.64
CA SER A 248 20.98 -4.83 -0.51
C SER A 248 20.85 -4.14 -1.87
N SER A 249 19.87 -3.27 -2.01
CA SER A 249 19.72 -2.36 -3.13
C SER A 249 19.16 -1.03 -2.63
N SER A 250 19.93 0.04 -2.83
CA SER A 250 19.70 1.35 -2.23
C SER A 250 20.60 2.40 -2.89
N ASP A 251 20.55 3.63 -2.39
CA ASP A 251 21.59 4.65 -2.50
C ASP A 251 22.27 4.89 -1.13
N ASP A 252 23.04 5.97 -1.02
CA ASP A 252 23.63 6.49 0.23
C ASP A 252 23.05 7.83 0.68
N GLY A 253 21.83 8.17 0.23
CA GLY A 253 21.17 9.45 0.48
C GLY A 253 21.59 10.55 -0.51
N THR A 254 22.38 10.23 -1.54
CA THR A 254 22.71 11.18 -2.60
C THR A 254 21.59 11.36 -3.62
N MET A 255 20.58 10.49 -3.65
CA MET A 255 19.38 10.69 -4.47
C MET A 255 18.44 11.73 -3.84
N ALA A 256 17.92 12.65 -4.66
CA ALA A 256 16.92 13.62 -4.22
C ALA A 256 15.58 12.93 -3.92
N SER A 257 15.24 11.88 -4.69
CA SER A 257 14.14 10.98 -4.38
C SER A 257 14.32 9.62 -5.03
N ILE A 258 13.78 8.59 -4.36
CA ILE A 258 13.63 7.23 -4.85
C ILE A 258 12.16 6.87 -4.67
N VAL A 259 11.44 6.69 -5.77
CA VAL A 259 9.99 6.41 -5.73
C VAL A 259 9.72 5.09 -6.42
N VAL A 260 9.23 4.11 -5.66
CA VAL A 260 8.77 2.83 -6.23
C VAL A 260 7.27 2.92 -6.51
N SER A 261 6.85 2.55 -7.72
CA SER A 261 5.44 2.41 -8.06
C SER A 261 5.24 1.42 -9.21
N GLY A 262 4.29 0.49 -9.04
CA GLY A 262 3.87 -0.47 -10.06
C GLY A 262 5.04 -1.24 -10.70
N LYS A 263 5.95 -1.79 -9.90
CA LYS A 263 7.16 -2.53 -10.35
C LYS A 263 8.20 -1.69 -11.08
N ARG A 264 8.20 -0.38 -10.86
CA ARG A 264 9.25 0.53 -11.34
C ARG A 264 9.83 1.31 -10.18
N VAL A 265 11.10 1.68 -10.28
CA VAL A 265 11.74 2.67 -9.42
C VAL A 265 12.07 3.92 -10.24
N MET A 266 11.64 5.08 -9.77
CA MET A 266 12.08 6.38 -10.28
C MET A 266 13.23 6.87 -9.41
N LEU A 267 14.38 7.07 -10.03
CA LEU A 267 15.59 7.60 -9.39
C LEU A 267 15.76 9.05 -9.83
N THR A 268 15.69 9.97 -8.88
CA THR A 268 15.92 11.39 -9.12
C THR A 268 17.26 11.79 -8.50
N PRO A 269 18.30 12.04 -9.30
CA PRO A 269 19.60 12.43 -8.77
C PRO A 269 19.56 13.85 -8.22
N THR A 270 20.28 14.09 -7.12
CA THR A 270 20.58 15.46 -6.66
C THR A 270 21.63 16.11 -7.56
N ASN A 271 22.62 15.33 -8.01
CA ASN A 271 23.72 15.77 -8.85
C ASN A 271 24.40 14.57 -9.55
N LEU A 272 25.52 14.81 -10.25
CA LEU A 272 26.25 13.76 -10.97
C LEU A 272 26.95 12.72 -10.06
N GLU A 273 27.10 13.00 -8.76
CA GLU A 273 27.66 12.06 -7.78
C GLU A 273 26.59 11.12 -7.22
N SER A 274 25.30 11.41 -7.46
CA SER A 274 24.20 10.54 -7.06
C SER A 274 24.33 9.16 -7.69
N TYR A 275 24.09 8.12 -6.90
CA TYR A 275 24.11 6.74 -7.38
C TYR A 275 23.02 5.87 -6.77
N PHE A 276 22.83 4.72 -7.38
CA PHE A 276 21.95 3.66 -6.89
C PHE A 276 22.60 2.32 -7.20
N TYR A 277 22.51 1.35 -6.29
CA TYR A 277 23.11 0.03 -6.49
C TYR A 277 22.13 -1.10 -6.17
N SER A 278 22.43 -2.28 -6.69
CA SER A 278 21.75 -3.53 -6.37
C SER A 278 22.79 -4.65 -6.26
N GLN A 279 22.87 -5.28 -5.09
CA GLN A 279 23.82 -6.35 -4.78
C GLN A 279 23.36 -7.72 -5.29
N PHE A 280 24.32 -8.61 -5.48
CA PHE A 280 24.14 -10.00 -5.91
C PHE A 280 24.67 -10.99 -4.86
N GLY A 281 25.52 -10.56 -3.93
CA GLY A 281 25.98 -11.40 -2.81
C GLY A 281 27.02 -12.46 -3.19
N CYS A 282 27.98 -12.11 -4.07
CA CYS A 282 28.94 -13.03 -4.68
C CYS A 282 28.30 -14.13 -5.55
N LEU A 283 27.53 -13.71 -6.55
CA LEU A 283 26.79 -14.59 -7.42
C LEU A 283 27.66 -15.19 -8.52
N ASN A 284 27.64 -16.53 -8.64
CA ASN A 284 28.26 -17.23 -9.75
C ASN A 284 27.33 -17.30 -10.97
N THR A 285 27.58 -16.39 -11.91
CA THR A 285 26.88 -16.26 -13.21
C THR A 285 27.67 -16.83 -14.39
N ALA A 286 28.91 -17.30 -14.15
CA ALA A 286 29.79 -17.81 -15.19
C ALA A 286 29.13 -18.98 -15.94
N ASN A 287 29.12 -18.89 -17.27
CA ASN A 287 28.52 -19.86 -18.18
C ASN A 287 27.01 -20.11 -17.97
N LYS A 288 26.32 -19.26 -17.20
CA LYS A 288 24.86 -19.35 -16.97
C LYS A 288 24.11 -18.25 -17.69
N TYR A 289 24.53 -16.99 -17.53
CA TYR A 289 23.80 -15.83 -18.04
C TYR A 289 24.63 -15.02 -19.05
N GLY A 290 23.97 -14.45 -20.04
CA GLY A 290 24.65 -13.65 -21.08
C GLY A 290 24.85 -12.18 -20.69
N GLY A 291 24.08 -11.66 -19.75
CA GLY A 291 24.03 -10.24 -19.41
C GLY A 291 22.89 -9.91 -18.46
N ILE A 292 22.68 -8.61 -18.26
CA ILE A 292 21.56 -8.07 -17.48
C ILE A 292 20.62 -7.29 -18.41
N SER A 293 19.31 -7.45 -18.21
CA SER A 293 18.25 -6.74 -18.94
C SER A 293 17.22 -6.13 -17.99
N PHE A 294 16.68 -4.98 -18.36
CA PHE A 294 15.60 -4.27 -17.65
C PHE A 294 14.95 -3.23 -18.56
N ARG A 295 13.73 -2.82 -18.21
CA ARG A 295 13.09 -1.69 -18.88
C ARG A 295 13.62 -0.37 -18.35
N ILE A 296 13.80 0.61 -19.23
CA ILE A 296 14.20 1.97 -18.86
C ILE A 296 13.28 2.95 -19.56
N ARG A 297 12.73 3.90 -18.80
CA ARG A 297 12.10 5.11 -19.33
C ARG A 297 12.92 6.31 -18.85
N ALA A 298 13.50 7.03 -19.78
CA ALA A 298 14.31 8.21 -19.51
C ALA A 298 14.11 9.25 -20.62
N ALA A 299 14.28 10.53 -20.30
CA ALA A 299 14.12 11.61 -21.26
C ALA A 299 15.19 11.56 -22.36
N ARG A 300 14.89 12.11 -23.54
CA ARG A 300 15.91 12.24 -24.59
C ARG A 300 17.07 13.09 -24.11
N GLY A 301 18.29 12.57 -24.23
CA GLY A 301 19.53 13.20 -23.78
C GLY A 301 20.00 12.71 -22.41
N THR A 302 19.22 11.86 -21.73
CA THR A 302 19.65 11.25 -20.48
C THR A 302 20.88 10.38 -20.71
N THR A 303 21.86 10.50 -19.82
CA THR A 303 23.06 9.66 -19.76
C THR A 303 23.33 9.29 -18.33
N PHE A 304 23.82 8.08 -18.13
CA PHE A 304 24.33 7.60 -16.85
C PHE A 304 25.41 6.53 -17.10
N ALA A 305 25.98 6.01 -16.03
CA ALA A 305 26.98 4.96 -16.06
C ALA A 305 26.44 3.70 -15.37
N VAL A 306 26.82 2.55 -15.89
CA VAL A 306 26.59 1.23 -15.30
C VAL A 306 27.94 0.64 -14.93
N THR A 307 28.11 0.31 -13.66
CA THR A 307 29.30 -0.33 -13.13
C THR A 307 28.94 -1.72 -12.64
N LEU A 308 29.71 -2.72 -13.07
CA LEU A 308 29.70 -4.04 -12.45
C LEU A 308 30.89 -4.17 -11.51
N ALA A 309 30.62 -4.75 -10.34
CA ALA A 309 31.61 -5.04 -9.34
C ALA A 309 31.71 -6.55 -9.08
N TRP A 310 32.90 -7.04 -8.75
CA TRP A 310 33.13 -8.44 -8.39
C TRP A 310 34.28 -8.56 -7.39
N PHE A 311 34.23 -9.62 -6.60
CA PHE A 311 35.28 -9.90 -5.64
C PHE A 311 36.49 -10.59 -6.28
N ASP A 312 37.68 -10.34 -5.74
CA ASP A 312 38.82 -11.23 -5.98
C ASP A 312 38.54 -12.65 -5.47
N GLN A 313 37.95 -12.73 -4.28
CA GLN A 313 37.44 -13.94 -3.62
C GLN A 313 36.17 -13.58 -2.85
N CYS A 314 35.11 -14.39 -2.95
CA CYS A 314 33.85 -14.13 -2.24
C CYS A 314 34.10 -13.83 -0.75
N GLY A 315 33.55 -12.71 -0.26
CA GLY A 315 33.73 -12.27 1.12
C GLY A 315 35.01 -11.47 1.40
N SER A 316 35.85 -11.20 0.39
CA SER A 316 36.96 -10.27 0.53
C SER A 316 36.49 -8.81 0.51
N THR A 317 37.29 -7.89 1.06
CA THR A 317 37.05 -6.44 0.94
C THR A 317 37.60 -5.85 -0.36
N ASN A 318 38.32 -6.66 -1.15
CA ASN A 318 38.93 -6.23 -2.40
C ASN A 318 37.93 -6.46 -3.55
N ILE A 319 37.31 -5.36 -3.96
CA ILE A 319 36.31 -5.32 -5.03
C ILE A 319 36.95 -4.69 -6.25
N LYS A 320 36.82 -5.36 -7.39
CA LYS A 320 37.16 -4.82 -8.70
C LYS A 320 35.90 -4.32 -9.37
N THR A 321 36.01 -3.20 -10.07
CA THR A 321 34.90 -2.58 -10.77
C THR A 321 35.26 -2.30 -12.22
N PHE A 322 34.25 -2.32 -13.09
CA PHE A 322 34.37 -1.84 -14.46
C PHE A 322 33.11 -1.09 -14.84
N THR A 323 33.28 0.08 -15.44
CA THR A 323 32.20 1.03 -15.74
C THR A 323 31.99 1.17 -17.24
N GLN A 324 30.73 1.17 -17.66
CA GLN A 324 30.28 1.48 -19.02
C GLN A 324 29.24 2.59 -18.97
N THR A 325 29.44 3.65 -19.74
CA THR A 325 28.42 4.70 -19.93
C THR A 325 27.31 4.21 -20.84
N THR A 326 26.11 4.76 -20.69
CA THR A 326 24.99 4.51 -21.63
C THR A 326 25.40 4.79 -23.08
N THR A 327 26.27 5.78 -23.32
CA THR A 327 26.86 6.07 -24.63
C THR A 327 27.73 4.93 -25.16
N GLN A 328 28.61 4.36 -24.33
CA GLN A 328 29.44 3.20 -24.72
C GLN A 328 28.58 1.94 -24.95
N LEU A 329 27.49 1.80 -24.20
CA LEU A 329 26.47 0.76 -24.42
C LEU A 329 25.56 1.05 -25.62
N LYS A 330 25.72 2.20 -26.29
CA LYS A 330 24.93 2.66 -27.43
C LYS A 330 23.43 2.82 -27.10
N TRP A 331 23.12 3.09 -25.84
CA TRP A 331 21.76 3.36 -25.39
C TRP A 331 21.39 4.79 -25.72
N THR A 332 20.20 4.96 -26.29
CA THR A 332 19.58 6.27 -26.52
C THR A 332 18.19 6.23 -25.96
N PHE A 333 17.75 7.35 -25.38
CA PHE A 333 16.45 7.47 -24.74
C PHE A 333 15.60 8.50 -25.46
N ASP A 334 14.29 8.34 -25.41
CA ASP A 334 13.35 9.26 -26.07
C ASP A 334 12.08 9.55 -25.25
N GLY A 335 12.06 9.17 -23.97
CA GLY A 335 10.91 9.30 -23.10
C GLY A 335 9.99 8.07 -23.08
N THR A 336 10.18 7.11 -23.99
CA THR A 336 9.42 5.86 -24.01
C THR A 336 10.11 4.77 -23.19
N GLU A 337 9.32 3.92 -22.53
CA GLU A 337 9.85 2.77 -21.80
C GLU A 337 10.22 1.65 -22.78
N ARG A 338 11.49 1.24 -22.80
CA ARG A 338 11.99 0.17 -23.68
C ARG A 338 12.86 -0.82 -22.92
N LEU A 339 13.01 -2.02 -23.48
CA LEU A 339 13.96 -3.00 -22.97
C LEU A 339 15.39 -2.58 -23.34
N TYR A 340 16.23 -2.42 -22.33
CA TYR A 340 17.67 -2.22 -22.47
C TYR A 340 18.41 -3.40 -21.84
N TRP A 341 19.63 -3.63 -22.29
CA TRP A 341 20.47 -4.70 -21.77
C TRP A 341 21.93 -4.45 -22.07
N PHE A 342 22.79 -5.09 -21.29
CA PHE A 342 24.22 -5.17 -21.57
C PHE A 342 24.71 -6.62 -21.38
N PRO A 343 25.48 -7.16 -22.34
CA PRO A 343 26.16 -8.43 -22.15
C PRO A 343 27.24 -8.34 -21.09
N LEU A 344 27.47 -9.39 -20.28
CA LEU A 344 28.58 -9.40 -19.31
C LEU A 344 29.95 -9.26 -20.01
N SER A 345 30.06 -9.70 -21.27
CA SER A 345 31.28 -9.63 -22.07
C SER A 345 31.75 -8.22 -22.42
N VAL A 346 30.93 -7.18 -22.22
CA VAL A 346 31.35 -5.79 -22.44
C VAL A 346 32.19 -5.24 -21.27
N PHE A 347 32.28 -5.96 -20.15
CA PHE A 347 33.09 -5.58 -18.98
C PHE A 347 34.40 -6.37 -19.00
N THR A 348 35.47 -5.76 -19.52
CA THR A 348 36.76 -6.44 -19.72
C THR A 348 37.38 -6.84 -18.39
N GLY A 349 37.75 -8.12 -18.26
CA GLY A 349 38.38 -8.67 -17.05
C GLY A 349 37.41 -9.04 -15.92
N LEU A 350 36.10 -8.96 -16.16
CA LEU A 350 35.05 -9.39 -15.24
C LEU A 350 35.18 -10.88 -14.88
N ASP A 351 35.30 -11.20 -13.59
CA ASP A 351 35.12 -12.57 -13.08
C ASP A 351 33.65 -12.82 -12.76
N ALA A 352 32.90 -13.31 -13.75
CA ALA A 352 31.48 -13.60 -13.64
C ALA A 352 31.14 -14.70 -12.61
N SER A 353 32.14 -15.39 -12.06
CA SER A 353 31.91 -16.41 -11.02
C SER A 353 31.73 -15.82 -9.61
N LYS A 354 31.97 -14.51 -9.43
CA LYS A 354 32.00 -13.83 -8.13
C LYS A 354 31.40 -12.41 -8.19
N LEU A 355 30.34 -12.22 -8.96
CA LEU A 355 29.73 -10.90 -9.13
C LEU A 355 29.18 -10.38 -7.79
N ASP A 356 29.49 -9.15 -7.47
CA ASP A 356 29.10 -8.52 -6.20
C ASP A 356 27.87 -7.64 -6.36
N LEU A 357 27.90 -6.65 -7.26
CA LEU A 357 26.78 -5.73 -7.46
C LEU A 357 26.74 -5.11 -8.86
N VAL A 358 25.59 -4.55 -9.21
CA VAL A 358 25.43 -3.54 -10.26
C VAL A 358 25.19 -2.19 -9.63
N TYR A 359 25.83 -1.17 -10.18
CA TYR A 359 25.84 0.19 -9.67
C TYR A 359 25.54 1.16 -10.82
N PHE A 360 24.65 2.11 -10.59
CA PHE A 360 24.24 3.13 -11.53
C PHE A 360 24.63 4.50 -10.99
N SER A 361 25.32 5.32 -11.78
CA SER A 361 25.78 6.64 -11.35
C SER A 361 25.88 7.63 -12.49
N ASN A 362 26.36 8.86 -12.21
CA ASN A 362 26.58 9.90 -13.22
C ASN A 362 25.29 10.25 -13.96
N PHE A 363 24.15 10.19 -13.27
CA PHE A 363 22.86 10.54 -13.82
C PHE A 363 22.80 12.04 -14.09
N ASN A 364 22.59 12.41 -15.35
CA ASN A 364 22.33 13.81 -15.70
C ASN A 364 20.84 14.21 -15.60
N ALA A 365 19.95 13.26 -15.35
CA ALA A 365 18.50 13.43 -15.24
C ALA A 365 17.86 12.23 -14.53
N ALA A 366 16.61 12.38 -14.11
CA ALA A 366 15.83 11.29 -13.54
C ALA A 366 15.65 10.13 -14.52
N VAL A 367 15.65 8.90 -14.00
CA VAL A 367 15.42 7.67 -14.75
C VAL A 367 14.38 6.80 -14.06
N ILE A 368 13.58 6.09 -14.85
CA ILE A 368 12.67 5.06 -14.34
C ILE A 368 13.20 3.71 -14.80
N LEU A 369 13.45 2.81 -13.85
CA LEU A 369 13.90 1.43 -14.10
C LEU A 369 12.74 0.46 -13.81
N GLY A 370 12.46 -0.44 -14.74
CA GLY A 370 11.57 -1.60 -14.56
C GLY A 370 12.36 -2.84 -14.13
N PRO A 371 11.70 -4.01 -13.97
CA PRO A 371 12.32 -5.19 -13.37
C PRO A 371 13.64 -5.59 -14.04
N MET A 372 14.63 -5.87 -13.21
CA MET A 372 16.01 -6.16 -13.59
C MET A 372 16.35 -7.62 -13.39
N SER A 373 16.98 -8.25 -14.38
CA SER A 373 17.31 -9.66 -14.33
C SER A 373 18.59 -10.01 -15.08
N PHE A 374 19.23 -11.10 -14.68
CA PHE A 374 20.17 -11.80 -15.55
C PHE A 374 19.40 -12.59 -16.62
N TYR A 375 19.67 -12.32 -17.90
CA TYR A 375 19.03 -13.04 -19.01
C TYR A 375 19.82 -14.26 -19.45
N CYS A 376 19.10 -15.30 -19.86
CA CYS A 376 19.68 -16.56 -20.31
C CYS A 376 20.10 -16.56 -21.78
N GLY A 377 21.21 -17.25 -22.07
CA GLY A 377 21.78 -17.32 -23.41
C GLY A 377 22.33 -15.98 -23.90
N ASN A 378 22.46 -15.84 -25.22
CA ASN A 378 23.13 -14.68 -25.83
C ASN A 378 22.15 -13.59 -26.31
N THR A 379 20.85 -13.83 -26.19
CA THR A 379 19.81 -12.87 -26.61
C THR A 379 19.16 -12.31 -25.37
N ALA A 380 19.16 -10.98 -25.24
CA ALA A 380 18.49 -10.34 -24.13
C ALA A 380 16.98 -10.57 -24.21
N THR A 381 16.43 -11.03 -23.10
CA THR A 381 15.00 -11.20 -22.91
C THR A 381 14.57 -10.38 -21.70
N GLU A 382 13.38 -9.83 -21.75
CA GLU A 382 12.76 -9.21 -20.59
C GLU A 382 12.42 -10.30 -19.56
N TYR A 383 12.65 -10.01 -18.27
CA TYR A 383 12.06 -10.84 -17.23
C TYR A 383 10.58 -10.55 -17.14
N VAL A 384 9.79 -11.46 -17.69
CA VAL A 384 8.36 -11.49 -17.44
C VAL A 384 8.16 -12.12 -16.08
N ILE A 385 7.76 -11.33 -15.10
CA ILE A 385 7.43 -11.83 -13.77
C ILE A 385 6.39 -12.95 -13.94
N PRO A 386 6.71 -14.19 -13.52
CA PRO A 386 5.81 -15.30 -13.71
C PRO A 386 4.45 -14.93 -13.11
N ALA A 387 3.38 -15.12 -13.89
CA ALA A 387 2.07 -15.25 -13.28
C ALA A 387 2.19 -16.45 -12.33
N VAL A 388 2.11 -16.17 -11.03
CA VAL A 388 2.30 -17.22 -10.04
C VAL A 388 1.22 -18.26 -10.31
N ALA A 389 1.61 -19.53 -10.39
CA ALA A 389 0.68 -20.61 -10.65
C ALA A 389 -0.45 -20.50 -9.63
N SER A 390 -1.67 -20.29 -10.14
CA SER A 390 -2.89 -20.31 -9.34
C SER A 390 -2.78 -21.49 -8.38
N SER A 391 -2.87 -21.22 -7.08
CA SER A 391 -3.16 -22.29 -6.14
C SER A 391 -4.36 -23.06 -6.68
N ALA A 392 -4.33 -24.40 -6.59
CA ALA A 392 -5.36 -25.23 -7.18
C ALA A 392 -6.73 -24.69 -6.73
N PRO A 393 -7.68 -24.47 -7.67
CA PRO A 393 -8.97 -23.88 -7.33
C PRO A 393 -9.59 -24.70 -6.21
N ILE A 394 -9.85 -24.05 -5.08
CA ILE A 394 -10.52 -24.70 -3.96
C ILE A 394 -11.88 -25.16 -4.51
N PRO A 395 -12.22 -26.46 -4.41
CA PRO A 395 -13.46 -26.98 -4.97
C PRO A 395 -14.64 -26.15 -4.48
N ARG A 396 -15.45 -25.64 -5.42
CA ARG A 396 -16.68 -24.92 -5.14
C ARG A 396 -17.72 -25.92 -4.62
N GLN A 397 -17.55 -26.37 -3.38
CA GLN A 397 -18.57 -27.16 -2.70
C GLN A 397 -19.76 -26.24 -2.47
N THR A 398 -20.89 -26.62 -3.06
CA THR A 398 -22.15 -25.90 -2.92
C THR A 398 -22.83 -26.39 -1.65
N SER A 399 -23.12 -25.49 -0.73
CA SER A 399 -23.99 -25.79 0.40
C SER A 399 -25.45 -25.56 0.00
N SER A 400 -26.37 -26.29 0.62
CA SER A 400 -27.80 -25.99 0.50
C SER A 400 -28.09 -24.61 1.09
N THR A 401 -28.90 -23.83 0.38
CA THR A 401 -29.40 -22.52 0.80
C THR A 401 -30.11 -22.65 2.15
N PRO A 402 -29.60 -22.07 3.26
CA PRO A 402 -30.34 -22.02 4.51
C PRO A 402 -31.72 -21.36 4.31
N VAL A 403 -32.76 -21.95 4.90
CA VAL A 403 -34.12 -21.39 4.85
C VAL A 403 -34.29 -20.45 6.04
N SER A 404 -34.63 -19.19 5.76
CA SER A 404 -34.92 -18.18 6.79
C SER A 404 -36.36 -17.70 6.68
N ASN A 405 -36.99 -17.46 7.84
CA ASN A 405 -38.26 -16.75 7.95
C ASN A 405 -38.06 -15.34 8.56
N ALA A 406 -36.82 -14.86 8.61
CA ALA A 406 -36.49 -13.58 9.22
C ALA A 406 -37.03 -12.42 8.38
N LYS A 407 -37.47 -11.33 9.03
CA LYS A 407 -38.00 -10.15 8.33
C LYS A 407 -36.86 -9.43 7.62
N THR A 408 -37.02 -9.12 6.33
CA THR A 408 -36.01 -8.34 5.60
C THR A 408 -35.98 -6.88 6.06
N PHE A 409 -34.80 -6.27 6.04
CA PHE A 409 -34.64 -4.84 6.37
C PHE A 409 -33.40 -4.25 5.69
N VAL A 410 -33.49 -2.97 5.33
CA VAL A 410 -32.38 -2.22 4.72
C VAL A 410 -31.50 -1.67 5.83
N ILE A 411 -30.21 -1.96 5.76
CA ILE A 411 -29.19 -1.41 6.66
C ILE A 411 -28.78 -0.05 6.12
N ASP A 412 -28.40 -0.02 4.84
CA ASP A 412 -27.86 1.17 4.20
C ASP A 412 -28.47 1.36 2.81
N ALA A 413 -29.01 2.56 2.58
CA ALA A 413 -29.48 3.01 1.28
C ALA A 413 -28.63 4.18 0.76
N PHE A 414 -27.58 4.57 1.51
CA PHE A 414 -26.70 5.68 1.19
C PHE A 414 -27.44 6.99 0.89
N ALA A 415 -28.60 7.18 1.53
CA ALA A 415 -29.46 8.34 1.31
C ALA A 415 -28.95 9.59 2.08
N ASN A 416 -28.21 9.36 3.17
CA ASN A 416 -27.57 10.40 3.96
C ASN A 416 -26.04 10.19 3.95
N LYS A 417 -25.30 11.23 4.36
CA LYS A 417 -23.83 11.23 4.40
C LYS A 417 -23.24 10.48 5.61
N ASP A 418 -23.86 10.67 6.78
CA ASP A 418 -23.30 10.23 8.07
C ASP A 418 -24.21 9.22 8.80
N SER A 419 -25.33 8.82 8.18
CA SER A 419 -26.24 7.84 8.75
C SER A 419 -26.88 6.94 7.70
N ASN A 420 -27.00 5.67 8.05
CA ASN A 420 -27.61 4.66 7.20
C ASN A 420 -29.15 4.64 7.34
N ALA A 421 -29.81 3.66 6.73
CA ALA A 421 -31.28 3.57 6.72
C ALA A 421 -31.89 3.23 8.10
N LEU A 422 -31.07 2.79 9.06
CA LEU A 422 -31.46 2.54 10.45
C LEU A 422 -31.30 3.79 11.33
N GLY A 423 -30.75 4.88 10.80
CA GLY A 423 -30.38 6.07 11.57
C GLY A 423 -29.08 5.91 12.37
N GLU A 424 -28.33 4.84 12.11
CA GLU A 424 -27.05 4.54 12.76
C GLU A 424 -25.89 5.03 11.90
N TRP A 425 -24.70 5.17 12.51
CA TRP A 425 -23.54 5.72 11.82
C TRP A 425 -23.07 4.80 10.68
N HIS A 426 -22.69 5.43 9.57
CA HIS A 426 -21.88 4.83 8.51
C HIS A 426 -20.77 5.79 8.11
N GLY A 427 -19.70 5.30 7.50
CA GLY A 427 -18.60 6.16 7.08
C GLY A 427 -17.30 5.41 6.83
N SER A 428 -16.36 6.07 6.16
CA SER A 428 -15.01 5.55 5.92
C SER A 428 -14.01 5.95 6.98
N ASP A 429 -12.93 5.18 7.09
CA ASP A 429 -11.78 5.53 7.93
C ASP A 429 -11.08 6.80 7.42
N GLU A 430 -11.00 6.95 6.09
CA GLU A 430 -10.53 8.16 5.43
C GLU A 430 -11.54 8.66 4.39
N SER A 431 -11.85 9.96 4.41
CA SER A 431 -12.91 10.53 3.57
C SER A 431 -12.53 10.71 2.10
N ASN A 432 -11.24 10.71 1.77
CA ASN A 432 -10.71 10.95 0.41
C ASN A 432 -10.96 9.78 -0.56
N ILE A 433 -11.20 8.57 -0.07
CA ILE A 433 -11.44 7.38 -0.90
C ILE A 433 -12.91 7.13 -1.25
N VAL A 434 -13.83 7.89 -0.64
CA VAL A 434 -15.27 7.69 -0.82
C VAL A 434 -15.95 8.94 -1.38
N THR A 435 -16.69 8.74 -2.46
CA THR A 435 -17.58 9.76 -3.04
C THR A 435 -19.02 9.41 -2.74
N GLN A 436 -19.72 10.30 -2.01
CA GLN A 436 -21.16 10.17 -1.74
C GLN A 436 -21.97 10.73 -2.91
N GLY A 437 -22.90 9.92 -3.43
CA GLY A 437 -23.91 10.34 -4.39
C GLY A 437 -25.33 10.27 -3.82
N ASN A 438 -26.33 10.52 -4.67
CA ASN A 438 -27.74 10.40 -4.29
C ASN A 438 -28.13 8.92 -4.20
N ASN A 439 -28.21 8.38 -2.98
CA ASN A 439 -28.52 6.97 -2.70
C ASN A 439 -27.45 5.98 -3.18
N PHE A 440 -26.20 6.42 -3.27
CA PHE A 440 -25.07 5.53 -3.52
C PHE A 440 -23.77 6.10 -2.95
N ILE A 441 -22.77 5.25 -2.75
CA ILE A 441 -21.38 5.65 -2.56
C ILE A 441 -20.50 5.00 -3.62
N THR A 442 -19.41 5.67 -3.97
CA THR A 442 -18.31 5.09 -4.75
C THR A 442 -17.09 5.00 -3.86
N ILE A 443 -16.50 3.81 -3.75
CA ILE A 443 -15.22 3.60 -3.08
C ILE A 443 -14.18 3.28 -4.14
N GLN A 444 -13.06 4.01 -4.14
CA GLN A 444 -11.95 3.78 -5.05
C GLN A 444 -10.62 3.84 -4.30
N THR A 445 -10.09 2.66 -3.97
CA THR A 445 -8.78 2.53 -3.31
C THR A 445 -8.25 1.11 -3.49
N ASN A 446 -6.93 0.96 -3.58
CA ASN A 446 -6.25 -0.32 -3.43
C ASN A 446 -5.50 -0.44 -2.09
N ASP A 447 -5.72 0.50 -1.16
CA ASP A 447 -5.18 0.39 0.18
C ASP A 447 -6.04 -0.55 1.01
N SER A 448 -5.48 -1.72 1.31
CA SER A 448 -6.16 -2.76 2.09
C SER A 448 -6.40 -2.40 3.56
N ASP A 449 -5.81 -1.31 4.04
CA ASP A 449 -6.01 -0.83 5.41
C ASP A 449 -7.34 -0.07 5.56
N LEU A 450 -7.80 0.56 4.49
CA LEU A 450 -8.97 1.42 4.53
C LEU A 450 -10.28 0.64 4.47
N SER A 451 -11.29 1.18 5.16
CA SER A 451 -12.60 0.56 5.21
C SER A 451 -13.77 1.56 5.17
N TRP A 452 -14.96 1.03 4.87
CA TRP A 452 -16.26 1.68 5.01
C TRP A 452 -17.13 0.88 5.97
N ASN A 453 -17.63 1.53 7.00
CA ASN A 453 -18.44 0.96 8.07
C ASN A 453 -19.91 1.31 7.88
N THR A 454 -20.82 0.39 8.22
CA THR A 454 -22.25 0.67 8.38
C THR A 454 -22.79 -0.06 9.60
N GLN A 455 -23.28 0.69 10.60
CA GLN A 455 -23.66 0.14 11.90
C GLN A 455 -25.10 -0.38 11.93
N LEU A 456 -25.34 -1.44 12.67
CA LEU A 456 -26.68 -1.91 13.03
C LEU A 456 -27.20 -1.21 14.28
N THR A 457 -26.29 -0.84 15.17
CA THR A 457 -26.56 -0.12 16.42
C THR A 457 -25.26 0.40 17.01
N ASN A 458 -25.33 1.47 17.81
CA ASN A 458 -24.22 1.93 18.65
C ASN A 458 -23.87 1.02 19.85
N LYS A 459 -24.56 -0.11 20.02
CA LYS A 459 -24.28 -1.13 21.07
C LYS A 459 -24.19 -2.53 20.46
N CYS A 460 -24.89 -3.51 21.04
CA CYS A 460 -24.98 -4.88 20.53
C CYS A 460 -26.34 -5.12 19.90
N ALA A 461 -26.34 -5.54 18.64
CA ALA A 461 -27.48 -6.11 17.95
C ALA A 461 -27.45 -7.64 18.06
N ASP A 462 -28.64 -8.24 18.26
CA ASP A 462 -28.85 -9.69 18.25
C ASP A 462 -29.33 -10.15 16.86
N LEU A 463 -28.41 -10.75 16.10
CA LEU A 463 -28.68 -11.33 14.79
C LEU A 463 -28.98 -12.84 14.83
N ARG A 464 -29.20 -13.47 15.99
CA ARG A 464 -29.48 -14.92 16.05
C ARG A 464 -30.73 -15.31 15.24
N ALA A 465 -31.77 -14.48 15.26
CA ALA A 465 -32.98 -14.70 14.47
C ALA A 465 -32.72 -14.64 12.94
N TYR A 466 -31.58 -14.07 12.53
CA TYR A 466 -31.15 -13.90 11.15
C TYR A 466 -30.04 -14.88 10.74
N SER A 467 -29.72 -15.89 11.57
CA SER A 467 -28.61 -16.81 11.27
C SER A 467 -28.77 -17.58 9.96
N GLY A 468 -30.02 -17.83 9.53
CA GLY A 468 -30.33 -18.43 8.23
C GLY A 468 -30.49 -17.42 7.09
N ALA A 469 -30.47 -16.12 7.39
CA ALA A 469 -30.64 -15.04 6.42
C ALA A 469 -29.33 -14.72 5.69
N TYR A 470 -29.39 -13.75 4.78
CA TYR A 470 -28.27 -13.30 3.97
C TYR A 470 -28.06 -11.81 4.11
N LEU A 471 -26.80 -11.40 4.20
CA LEU A 471 -26.41 -10.04 3.85
C LEU A 471 -26.44 -9.91 2.33
N HIS A 472 -27.22 -8.96 1.84
CA HIS A 472 -27.28 -8.58 0.44
C HIS A 472 -26.63 -7.21 0.24
N ILE A 473 -25.74 -7.10 -0.75
CA ILE A 473 -25.13 -5.85 -1.17
C ILE A 473 -25.36 -5.65 -2.67
N ALA A 474 -26.08 -4.60 -3.03
CA ALA A 474 -26.26 -4.19 -4.42
C ALA A 474 -25.12 -3.25 -4.82
N TYR A 475 -24.36 -3.64 -5.84
CA TYR A 475 -23.14 -2.96 -6.24
C TYR A 475 -22.91 -2.99 -7.76
N SER A 476 -21.94 -2.24 -8.25
CA SER A 476 -21.34 -2.43 -9.56
C SER A 476 -19.86 -2.05 -9.55
N GLY A 477 -19.10 -2.46 -10.56
CA GLY A 477 -17.66 -2.23 -10.62
C GLY A 477 -16.88 -3.36 -9.96
N SER A 478 -15.86 -3.02 -9.18
CA SER A 478 -14.96 -4.00 -8.58
C SER A 478 -15.62 -4.82 -7.46
N ASN A 479 -15.27 -6.10 -7.34
CA ASN A 479 -15.63 -6.97 -6.21
C ASN A 479 -14.40 -7.43 -5.42
N LYS A 480 -13.28 -6.72 -5.61
CA LYS A 480 -11.98 -7.03 -5.04
C LYS A 480 -11.82 -6.39 -3.65
N PHE A 481 -12.64 -6.86 -2.72
CA PHE A 481 -12.67 -6.43 -1.32
C PHE A 481 -13.22 -7.54 -0.41
N SER A 482 -13.10 -7.36 0.89
CA SER A 482 -13.67 -8.20 1.93
C SER A 482 -14.85 -7.50 2.61
N VAL A 483 -15.84 -8.29 3.03
CA VAL A 483 -16.92 -7.83 3.91
C VAL A 483 -16.71 -8.45 5.27
N ALA A 484 -16.69 -7.65 6.33
CA ALA A 484 -16.57 -8.09 7.70
C ALA A 484 -17.88 -7.87 8.47
N LEU A 485 -18.24 -8.80 9.35
CA LEU A 485 -19.26 -8.61 10.38
C LEU A 485 -18.56 -8.43 11.73
N GLN A 486 -18.78 -7.27 12.34
CA GLN A 486 -18.10 -6.88 13.58
C GLN A 486 -18.84 -7.32 14.83
N GLN A 487 -18.06 -7.72 15.83
CA GLN A 487 -18.54 -8.12 17.15
C GLN A 487 -18.04 -7.19 18.24
N HIS A 488 -18.93 -6.82 19.15
CA HIS A 488 -18.67 -6.06 20.34
C HIS A 488 -18.07 -6.91 21.46
N ASN A 489 -17.31 -6.28 22.36
CA ASN A 489 -16.94 -6.89 23.64
C ASN A 489 -18.15 -7.35 24.46
N ALA A 490 -17.90 -8.25 25.41
CA ALA A 490 -18.93 -8.85 26.27
C ALA A 490 -19.78 -7.86 27.09
N LYS A 491 -19.41 -6.58 27.16
CA LYS A 491 -20.14 -5.53 27.87
C LYS A 491 -20.91 -4.59 26.94
N CYS A 492 -20.80 -4.75 25.62
CA CYS A 492 -21.45 -3.88 24.65
C CYS A 492 -21.15 -2.39 24.91
N ASN A 493 -19.88 -2.10 25.25
CA ASN A 493 -19.42 -0.77 25.63
C ASN A 493 -18.08 -0.45 24.95
N ASP A 494 -18.07 0.53 24.06
CA ASP A 494 -16.92 0.97 23.25
C ASP A 494 -15.80 1.63 24.06
N ALA A 495 -16.08 2.06 25.29
CA ALA A 495 -15.09 2.53 26.25
C ALA A 495 -14.26 1.38 26.87
N ILE A 496 -14.57 0.11 26.55
CA ILE A 496 -13.86 -1.07 27.04
C ILE A 496 -13.15 -1.75 25.87
N ALA A 497 -11.84 -1.91 26.00
CA ALA A 497 -11.00 -2.63 25.06
C ALA A 497 -11.07 -4.15 25.29
N PRO A 498 -10.96 -4.96 24.23
CA PRO A 498 -10.91 -4.55 22.82
C PRO A 498 -12.27 -4.06 22.31
N PHE A 499 -12.27 -3.03 21.48
CA PHE A 499 -13.43 -2.60 20.70
C PHE A 499 -12.99 -2.21 19.28
N PRO A 500 -13.58 -2.81 18.23
CA PRO A 500 -14.40 -4.03 18.30
C PRO A 500 -13.62 -5.21 18.91
N GLU A 501 -14.32 -6.20 19.48
CA GLU A 501 -13.66 -7.33 20.18
C GLU A 501 -13.02 -8.31 19.19
N THR A 502 -13.73 -8.60 18.11
CA THR A 502 -13.26 -9.41 17.00
C THR A 502 -14.22 -9.22 15.83
N TRP A 503 -13.87 -9.77 14.68
CA TRP A 503 -14.75 -9.84 13.53
C TRP A 503 -14.29 -10.97 12.61
N ASP A 504 -15.18 -11.36 11.72
CA ASP A 504 -14.88 -12.32 10.67
C ASP A 504 -15.19 -11.71 9.31
N SER A 505 -14.39 -12.10 8.32
CA SER A 505 -14.40 -11.50 6.99
C SER A 505 -14.58 -12.53 5.89
N LEU A 506 -15.34 -12.16 4.86
CA LEU A 506 -15.63 -12.97 3.68
C LEU A 506 -15.23 -12.19 2.42
N GLU A 507 -14.55 -12.85 1.49
CA GLU A 507 -14.13 -12.25 0.22
C GLU A 507 -15.35 -12.02 -0.68
N ALA A 508 -15.62 -10.77 -1.06
CA ALA A 508 -16.79 -10.37 -1.84
C ALA A 508 -16.89 -11.15 -3.16
N ALA A 509 -15.78 -11.27 -3.90
CA ALA A 509 -15.73 -11.95 -5.19
C ALA A 509 -16.27 -13.39 -5.17
N ARG A 510 -16.15 -14.11 -4.05
CA ARG A 510 -16.66 -15.50 -3.94
C ARG A 510 -18.19 -15.57 -3.91
N TYR A 511 -18.83 -14.51 -3.40
CA TYR A 511 -20.27 -14.40 -3.18
C TYR A 511 -20.94 -13.43 -4.15
N ALA A 512 -20.23 -12.93 -5.17
CA ALA A 512 -20.69 -11.89 -6.07
C ALA A 512 -21.23 -12.44 -7.41
N SER A 513 -22.21 -11.73 -7.96
CA SER A 513 -22.54 -11.68 -9.40
C SER A 513 -22.00 -10.37 -10.00
N ALA A 514 -22.49 -9.93 -11.16
CA ALA A 514 -22.10 -8.62 -11.70
C ALA A 514 -22.71 -7.43 -10.94
N THR A 515 -23.82 -7.64 -10.22
CA THR A 515 -24.62 -6.55 -9.63
C THR A 515 -24.93 -6.75 -8.14
N ASP A 516 -24.80 -7.98 -7.64
CA ASP A 516 -25.28 -8.34 -6.31
C ASP A 516 -24.30 -9.27 -5.61
N ILE A 517 -24.20 -9.13 -4.29
CA ILE A 517 -23.45 -10.03 -3.40
C ILE A 517 -24.44 -10.58 -2.38
N TYR A 518 -24.43 -11.89 -2.16
CA TYR A 518 -25.24 -12.53 -1.12
C TYR A 518 -24.36 -13.40 -0.21
N MET A 519 -24.22 -13.00 1.06
CA MET A 519 -23.41 -13.69 2.05
C MET A 519 -24.29 -14.26 3.17
N PRO A 520 -24.29 -15.58 3.42
CA PRO A 520 -25.02 -16.15 4.55
C PRO A 520 -24.53 -15.58 5.88
N ILE A 521 -25.44 -15.19 6.78
CA ILE A 521 -25.05 -14.62 8.07
C ILE A 521 -24.29 -15.64 8.94
N ASN A 522 -24.65 -16.91 8.86
CA ASN A 522 -23.92 -17.99 9.53
C ASN A 522 -22.53 -18.28 8.93
N HIS A 523 -22.13 -17.65 7.83
CA HIS A 523 -20.76 -17.72 7.34
C HIS A 523 -19.83 -16.74 8.06
N PHE A 524 -20.31 -15.87 8.93
CA PHE A 524 -19.45 -15.06 9.80
C PHE A 524 -19.28 -15.77 11.14
N ASN A 525 -18.04 -16.13 11.51
CA ASN A 525 -17.74 -16.79 12.79
C ASN A 525 -17.64 -15.75 13.91
N VAL A 526 -18.77 -15.12 14.22
CA VAL A 526 -18.89 -14.17 15.33
C VAL A 526 -20.06 -14.56 16.22
N ASN A 527 -20.05 -14.06 17.45
CA ASN A 527 -21.16 -14.14 18.38
C ASN A 527 -22.28 -13.19 17.93
N LEU A 528 -23.30 -13.76 17.30
CA LEU A 528 -24.44 -13.03 16.74
C LEU A 528 -25.25 -12.22 17.77
N THR A 529 -25.08 -12.46 19.09
CA THR A 529 -25.75 -11.64 20.13
C THR A 529 -25.08 -10.28 20.38
N ARG A 530 -23.89 -10.07 19.80
CA ARG A 530 -23.04 -8.91 20.06
C ARG A 530 -22.60 -8.22 18.77
N THR A 531 -23.40 -8.30 17.72
CA THR A 531 -23.03 -7.70 16.43
C THR A 531 -23.11 -6.18 16.50
N ILE A 532 -22.23 -5.48 15.79
CA ILE A 532 -22.20 -4.01 15.77
C ILE A 532 -22.62 -3.49 14.40
N GLY A 533 -22.07 -4.08 13.34
CA GLY A 533 -22.18 -3.54 11.99
C GLY A 533 -21.42 -4.37 10.99
N PHE A 534 -21.56 -3.97 9.73
CA PHE A 534 -20.79 -4.52 8.62
C PHE A 534 -19.73 -3.53 8.17
N ASN A 535 -18.64 -4.05 7.64
CA ASN A 535 -17.53 -3.24 7.17
C ASN A 535 -17.05 -3.76 5.81
N LEU A 536 -16.95 -2.87 4.82
CA LEU A 536 -16.37 -3.12 3.50
C LEU A 536 -14.90 -2.71 3.59
N ARG A 537 -13.96 -3.63 3.42
CA ARG A 537 -12.54 -3.39 3.71
C ARG A 537 -11.61 -4.27 2.92
N GLY A 538 -10.31 -4.13 3.13
CA GLY A 538 -9.33 -5.01 2.49
C GLY A 538 -9.43 -4.89 0.99
N PHE A 539 -9.56 -3.67 0.47
CA PHE A 539 -9.59 -3.41 -0.96
C PHE A 539 -8.21 -3.70 -1.54
N TYR A 540 -8.16 -4.45 -2.65
CA TYR A 540 -6.91 -4.85 -3.29
C TYR A 540 -6.89 -4.51 -4.79
N ALA A 541 -7.67 -3.51 -5.18
CA ALA A 541 -7.77 -3.06 -6.57
C ALA A 541 -8.32 -1.64 -6.65
N ASN A 542 -7.72 -0.82 -7.51
CA ASN A 542 -8.05 0.59 -7.61
C ASN A 542 -9.24 0.88 -8.54
N GLU A 543 -9.84 -0.15 -9.13
CA GLU A 543 -11.08 -0.06 -9.88
C GLU A 543 -12.23 0.34 -8.93
N PRO A 544 -13.02 1.37 -9.26
CA PRO A 544 -14.06 1.86 -8.38
C PRO A 544 -15.17 0.82 -8.15
N THR A 545 -15.72 0.85 -6.94
CA THR A 545 -16.90 0.06 -6.56
C THR A 545 -18.03 1.00 -6.17
N TYR A 546 -19.17 0.85 -6.84
CA TYR A 546 -20.37 1.64 -6.59
C TYR A 546 -21.32 0.81 -5.75
N PHE A 547 -21.70 1.28 -4.57
CA PHE A 547 -22.65 0.62 -3.67
C PHE A 547 -23.95 1.42 -3.63
N THR A 548 -25.08 0.74 -3.80
CA THR A 548 -26.40 1.38 -3.82
C THR A 548 -27.29 0.92 -2.68
N LYS A 549 -27.02 -0.27 -2.12
CA LYS A 549 -27.82 -0.81 -1.02
C LYS A 549 -27.08 -1.90 -0.25
N ILE A 550 -27.24 -1.91 1.07
CA ILE A 550 -26.86 -3.00 1.98
C ILE A 550 -28.09 -3.37 2.79
N GLU A 551 -28.47 -4.65 2.82
CA GLU A 551 -29.70 -5.11 3.50
C GLU A 551 -29.58 -6.56 3.97
N ILE A 552 -30.45 -6.95 4.91
CA ILE A 552 -30.66 -8.35 5.28
C ILE A 552 -31.87 -8.89 4.55
N VAL A 553 -31.71 -10.02 3.86
CA VAL A 553 -32.77 -10.71 3.11
C VAL A 553 -32.94 -12.16 3.57
N ASP A 554 -34.15 -12.68 3.45
CA ASP A 554 -34.54 -14.03 3.88
C ASP A 554 -34.21 -15.11 2.84
N LYS A 555 -34.02 -14.73 1.58
CA LYS A 555 -33.75 -15.62 0.46
C LYS A 555 -32.85 -14.96 -0.59
N VAL A 556 -32.30 -15.80 -1.46
CA VAL A 556 -31.52 -15.39 -2.63
C VAL A 556 -32.26 -15.68 -3.93
N PRO A 557 -31.86 -15.07 -5.06
CA PRO A 557 -32.46 -15.37 -6.36
C PRO A 557 -32.40 -16.88 -6.71
N ASN A 558 -33.40 -17.36 -7.46
CA ASN A 558 -33.41 -18.74 -7.93
C ASN A 558 -32.17 -19.03 -8.79
N GLY A 559 -31.52 -20.16 -8.54
CA GLY A 559 -30.30 -20.55 -9.24
C GLY A 559 -29.01 -19.93 -8.71
N TRP A 560 -29.07 -19.12 -7.64
CA TRP A 560 -27.88 -18.63 -6.96
C TRP A 560 -27.06 -19.78 -6.36
N VAL A 561 -25.77 -19.82 -6.69
CA VAL A 561 -24.85 -20.85 -6.19
C VAL A 561 -24.10 -20.33 -4.99
N MET A 562 -24.37 -20.92 -3.82
CA MET A 562 -23.68 -20.54 -2.57
C MET A 562 -22.36 -21.31 -2.42
N PRO A 563 -21.21 -20.61 -2.30
CA PRO A 563 -19.96 -21.26 -1.99
C PRO A 563 -19.92 -21.65 -0.51
N SER A 564 -19.24 -22.74 -0.15
CA SER A 564 -18.91 -23.03 1.24
C SER A 564 -17.99 -21.96 1.84
N LYS A 565 -18.11 -21.74 3.16
CA LYS A 565 -17.14 -20.96 3.92
C LYS A 565 -15.79 -21.66 3.94
N LEU A 566 -14.74 -20.93 3.59
CA LEU A 566 -13.38 -21.45 3.69
C LEU A 566 -12.87 -21.37 5.13
N PRO A 567 -12.02 -22.32 5.56
CA PRO A 567 -11.24 -22.16 6.78
C PRO A 567 -10.49 -20.83 6.75
N SER A 568 -10.51 -20.09 7.87
CA SER A 568 -9.86 -18.80 8.02
C SER A 568 -9.14 -18.74 9.37
N GLY A 569 -8.00 -18.05 9.40
CA GLY A 569 -7.33 -17.74 10.65
C GLY A 569 -8.21 -16.90 11.58
N LYS A 570 -8.13 -17.18 12.87
CA LYS A 570 -8.90 -16.51 13.93
C LYS A 570 -8.27 -15.16 14.25
N LEU A 571 -9.04 -14.08 14.14
CA LEU A 571 -8.57 -12.74 14.45
C LEU A 571 -8.78 -12.42 15.94
N VAL A 572 -7.72 -11.99 16.64
CA VAL A 572 -7.75 -11.77 18.09
C VAL A 572 -7.12 -10.43 18.46
N PHE A 573 -7.76 -9.69 19.36
CA PHE A 573 -7.34 -8.36 19.84
C PHE A 573 -6.92 -8.35 21.30
N ALA A 574 -7.23 -9.41 22.03
CA ALA A 574 -6.99 -9.52 23.46
C ALA A 574 -6.71 -10.97 23.84
N CYS A 575 -6.06 -11.13 24.99
CA CYS A 575 -5.82 -12.44 25.58
C CYS A 575 -7.14 -13.10 25.98
N THR A 576 -7.28 -14.41 25.75
CA THR A 576 -8.45 -15.19 26.20
C THR A 576 -8.32 -15.62 27.66
N ARG A 577 -7.09 -15.86 28.12
CA ARG A 577 -6.80 -16.25 29.50
C ARG A 577 -7.17 -15.11 30.46
N PRO A 578 -7.96 -15.36 31.51
CA PRO A 578 -8.23 -14.34 32.54
C PRO A 578 -6.97 -13.82 33.23
N ASN A 579 -6.98 -12.56 33.68
CA ASN A 579 -5.89 -11.92 34.40
C ASN A 579 -4.52 -11.98 33.69
N SER A 580 -4.50 -12.00 32.36
CA SER A 580 -3.28 -12.04 31.54
C SER A 580 -2.98 -10.71 30.86
N PHE A 581 -1.70 -10.48 30.58
CA PHE A 581 -1.18 -9.36 29.81
C PHE A 581 0.00 -9.83 28.96
N ALA A 582 0.06 -9.48 27.69
CA ALA A 582 1.12 -9.93 26.78
C ALA A 582 1.79 -8.76 26.07
N PHE A 583 3.12 -8.72 26.15
CA PHE A 583 3.93 -7.87 25.28
C PHE A 583 4.25 -8.64 24.01
N ALA A 584 3.72 -8.16 22.89
CA ALA A 584 4.06 -8.62 21.55
C ALA A 584 4.85 -7.51 20.84
N ILE A 585 6.07 -7.87 20.46
CA ILE A 585 7.08 -6.96 19.94
C ILE A 585 7.29 -7.32 18.48
N ASP A 586 7.07 -6.36 17.60
CA ASP A 586 7.19 -6.49 16.16
C ASP A 586 8.44 -5.76 15.68
N ASP A 587 9.07 -6.29 14.65
CA ASP A 587 10.28 -5.75 14.05
C ASP A 587 11.43 -5.50 15.06
N GLY A 588 12.59 -5.13 14.54
CA GLY A 588 13.73 -5.00 15.41
C GLY A 588 15.03 -4.58 14.77
N GLU A 589 15.77 -3.76 15.50
CA GLU A 589 17.12 -3.33 15.13
C GLU A 589 18.17 -4.05 15.99
N PRO A 590 19.08 -4.84 15.41
CA PRO A 590 20.07 -5.65 16.14
C PRO A 590 20.87 -4.85 17.19
N LYS A 591 21.23 -3.61 16.85
CA LYS A 591 21.95 -2.67 17.74
C LYS A 591 21.25 -2.41 19.07
N TYR A 592 19.92 -2.58 19.11
CA TYR A 592 19.10 -2.33 20.30
C TYR A 592 18.72 -3.60 21.06
N ALA A 593 18.84 -4.76 20.44
CA ALA A 593 18.41 -6.04 21.01
C ALA A 593 19.01 -6.30 22.40
N ALA A 594 20.32 -6.11 22.59
CA ALA A 594 20.96 -6.36 23.88
C ALA A 594 20.36 -5.51 25.02
N ARG A 595 19.98 -4.27 24.72
CA ARG A 595 19.39 -3.34 25.70
C ARG A 595 17.94 -3.71 26.03
N VAL A 596 17.16 -4.05 25.00
CA VAL A 596 15.79 -4.58 25.16
C VAL A 596 15.80 -5.84 26.02
N MET A 597 16.74 -6.75 25.75
CA MET A 597 16.90 -7.99 26.50
C MET A 597 17.27 -7.75 27.96
N GLU A 598 18.18 -6.82 28.23
CA GLU A 598 18.51 -6.46 29.61
C GLU A 598 17.28 -5.95 30.37
N MET A 599 16.48 -5.08 29.75
CA MET A 599 15.25 -4.55 30.36
C MET A 599 14.20 -5.63 30.63
N ILE A 600 13.98 -6.54 29.68
CA ILE A 600 13.04 -7.65 29.82
C ILE A 600 13.52 -8.66 30.89
N ASN A 601 14.82 -8.96 30.92
CA ASN A 601 15.42 -9.85 31.92
C ASN A 601 15.34 -9.26 33.33
N GLN A 602 15.70 -7.98 33.51
CA GLN A 602 15.55 -7.27 34.79
C GLN A 602 14.10 -7.23 35.25
N ALA A 603 13.17 -7.10 34.30
CA ALA A 603 11.74 -7.19 34.59
C ALA A 603 11.26 -8.61 34.92
N ASN A 604 12.02 -9.65 34.55
CA ASN A 604 11.65 -11.06 34.65
C ASN A 604 10.28 -11.36 34.03
N ILE A 605 10.06 -10.88 32.80
CA ILE A 605 8.81 -11.11 32.06
C ILE A 605 9.09 -11.91 30.78
N PRO A 606 8.21 -12.83 30.37
CA PRO A 606 8.27 -13.38 29.04
C PRO A 606 7.54 -12.44 28.05
N VAL A 607 7.99 -12.42 26.80
CA VAL A 607 7.40 -11.64 25.70
C VAL A 607 7.29 -12.50 24.45
N THR A 608 6.62 -11.97 23.42
CA THR A 608 6.53 -12.58 22.09
C THR A 608 7.17 -11.65 21.06
N PHE A 609 8.02 -12.20 20.19
CA PHE A 609 8.61 -11.48 19.07
C PHE A 609 7.96 -11.96 17.76
N PHE A 610 7.34 -11.05 17.01
CA PHE A 610 6.87 -11.30 15.65
C PHE A 610 7.98 -10.91 14.69
N THR A 611 8.59 -11.91 14.05
CA THR A 611 9.82 -11.73 13.28
C THR A 611 9.54 -11.76 11.79
N VAL A 612 10.13 -10.82 11.05
CA VAL A 612 10.11 -10.82 9.58
C VAL A 612 11.13 -11.82 9.05
N GLY A 613 10.72 -12.71 8.15
CA GLY A 613 11.52 -13.86 7.74
C GLY A 613 12.79 -13.51 6.96
N LEU A 614 12.77 -12.58 6.00
CA LEU A 614 13.93 -12.26 5.17
C LEU A 614 15.12 -11.73 6.00
N PRO A 615 14.95 -10.76 6.90
CA PRO A 615 16.04 -10.29 7.78
C PRO A 615 16.55 -11.38 8.73
N LEU A 616 15.75 -12.38 9.09
CA LEU A 616 16.23 -13.51 9.90
C LEU A 616 17.29 -14.35 9.17
N LEU A 617 17.33 -14.32 7.84
CA LEU A 617 18.28 -15.10 7.03
C LEU A 617 19.57 -14.35 6.71
N ASP A 618 19.62 -13.03 6.93
CA ASP A 618 20.83 -12.25 6.71
C ASP A 618 21.78 -12.36 7.92
N GLU A 619 22.81 -13.19 7.78
CA GLU A 619 23.82 -13.42 8.81
C GLU A 619 24.57 -12.14 9.21
N LYS A 620 24.63 -11.13 8.34
CA LYS A 620 25.39 -9.89 8.58
C LYS A 620 24.69 -8.97 9.57
N ASN A 621 23.36 -9.04 9.68
CA ASN A 621 22.61 -8.17 10.59
C ASN A 621 22.58 -8.71 12.03
N GLY A 622 22.81 -10.00 12.25
CA GLY A 622 22.83 -10.61 13.58
C GLY A 622 21.48 -10.83 14.26
N LEU A 623 20.35 -10.58 13.58
CA LEU A 623 18.99 -10.83 14.10
C LEU A 623 18.77 -12.30 14.44
N ALA A 624 19.22 -13.22 13.58
CA ALA A 624 19.11 -14.65 13.84
C ALA A 624 19.70 -15.06 15.20
N LYS A 625 20.86 -14.49 15.55
CA LYS A 625 21.54 -14.75 16.82
C LYS A 625 20.74 -14.17 18.00
N VAL A 626 20.23 -12.95 17.84
CA VAL A 626 19.40 -12.27 18.84
C VAL A 626 18.16 -13.10 19.16
N TYR A 627 17.40 -13.48 18.14
CA TYR A 627 16.14 -14.18 18.36
C TYR A 627 16.34 -15.63 18.83
N LYS A 628 17.46 -16.29 18.46
CA LYS A 628 17.86 -17.58 19.05
C LYS A 628 18.09 -17.48 20.56
N ASP A 629 18.80 -16.44 21.01
CA ASP A 629 19.00 -16.19 22.44
C ASP A 629 17.67 -15.87 23.14
N MET A 630 16.80 -15.09 22.51
CA MET A 630 15.45 -14.81 23.01
C MET A 630 14.61 -16.08 23.18
N ALA A 631 14.59 -16.96 22.18
CA ALA A 631 13.90 -18.24 22.23
C ALA A 631 14.47 -19.13 23.35
N ALA A 632 15.81 -19.21 23.48
CA ALA A 632 16.47 -20.00 24.52
C ALA A 632 16.17 -19.49 25.95
N ARG A 633 15.88 -18.19 26.11
CA ARG A 633 15.43 -17.59 27.39
C ARG A 633 13.95 -17.80 27.68
N GLY A 634 13.22 -18.42 26.76
CA GLY A 634 11.82 -18.80 26.91
C GLY A 634 10.81 -17.78 26.37
N HIS A 635 11.26 -16.78 25.60
CA HIS A 635 10.36 -15.92 24.84
C HIS A 635 9.74 -16.67 23.65
N GLN A 636 8.61 -16.20 23.16
CA GLN A 636 7.97 -16.75 21.97
C GLN A 636 8.54 -16.08 20.72
N ILE A 637 8.76 -16.87 19.65
CA ILE A 637 9.00 -16.39 18.30
C ILE A 637 7.75 -16.70 17.47
N ALA A 638 7.23 -15.71 16.76
CA ALA A 638 6.02 -15.77 15.96
C ALA A 638 6.24 -15.14 14.57
N LEU A 639 5.28 -15.32 13.66
CA LEU A 639 5.43 -15.03 12.22
C LEU A 639 5.00 -13.59 11.88
N HIS A 640 5.78 -12.87 11.08
CA HIS A 640 5.47 -11.49 10.65
C HIS A 640 5.65 -11.26 9.16
N SER A 641 5.45 -12.31 8.35
CA SER A 641 5.63 -12.37 6.89
C SER A 641 7.10 -12.35 6.49
N TYR A 642 7.38 -12.62 5.21
CA TYR A 642 8.76 -12.77 4.76
C TYR A 642 9.39 -11.42 4.46
N THR A 643 8.66 -10.50 3.82
CA THR A 643 9.15 -9.17 3.42
C THR A 643 8.36 -8.00 3.99
N HIS A 644 7.42 -8.26 4.92
CA HIS A 644 6.61 -7.23 5.60
C HIS A 644 5.63 -6.42 4.71
N PRO A 645 4.94 -6.98 3.68
CA PRO A 645 3.94 -6.22 2.92
C PRO A 645 2.58 -6.12 3.64
N LYS A 646 1.76 -5.14 3.24
CA LYS A 646 0.30 -5.18 3.47
C LYS A 646 -0.29 -6.41 2.77
N MET A 647 -0.47 -7.50 3.52
CA MET A 647 -0.73 -8.84 2.98
C MET A 647 -2.02 -8.93 2.15
N GLU A 648 -3.12 -8.34 2.64
CA GLU A 648 -4.41 -8.38 1.93
C GLU A 648 -4.36 -7.58 0.61
N GLY A 649 -3.54 -6.52 0.55
CA GLY A 649 -3.33 -5.69 -0.63
C GLY A 649 -2.44 -6.31 -1.72
N LEU A 650 -1.89 -7.51 -1.48
CA LEU A 650 -1.09 -8.21 -2.48
C LEU A 650 -1.96 -8.60 -3.70
N PRO A 651 -1.37 -8.56 -4.92
CA PRO A 651 -2.12 -8.64 -6.18
C PRO A 651 -2.89 -9.95 -6.37
N ASP A 652 -2.39 -11.05 -5.79
CA ASP A 652 -3.00 -12.38 -5.89
C ASP A 652 -2.73 -13.24 -4.65
N GLU A 653 -3.50 -14.33 -4.47
CA GLU A 653 -3.35 -15.25 -3.34
C GLU A 653 -1.97 -15.92 -3.29
N ALA A 654 -1.34 -16.08 -4.44
CA ALA A 654 -0.08 -16.79 -4.53
C ALA A 654 1.10 -15.93 -4.06
N SER A 655 1.00 -14.60 -4.21
CA SER A 655 1.88 -13.63 -3.56
C SER A 655 1.73 -13.69 -2.03
N ILE A 656 0.49 -13.82 -1.53
CA ILE A 656 0.23 -14.02 -0.10
C ILE A 656 0.84 -15.34 0.40
N ASP A 657 0.67 -16.44 -0.34
CA ASP A 657 1.26 -17.73 -0.01
C ASP A 657 2.79 -17.69 -0.02
N TRP A 658 3.38 -16.94 -0.95
CA TRP A 658 4.82 -16.76 -1.02
C TRP A 658 5.34 -16.11 0.25
N GLU A 659 4.70 -15.04 0.74
CA GLU A 659 5.06 -14.41 2.01
C GLU A 659 4.95 -15.37 3.19
N TYR A 660 3.86 -16.13 3.30
CA TYR A 660 3.68 -17.09 4.40
C TYR A 660 4.68 -18.25 4.34
N SER A 661 4.85 -18.85 3.17
CA SER A 661 5.70 -20.04 3.01
C SER A 661 7.18 -19.73 3.17
N ASN A 662 7.65 -18.57 2.72
CA ASN A 662 9.04 -18.16 2.93
C ASN A 662 9.28 -17.72 4.38
N ASP A 663 8.33 -17.08 5.06
CA ASP A 663 8.47 -16.77 6.49
C ASP A 663 8.56 -18.04 7.34
N LEU A 664 7.65 -18.99 7.10
CA LEU A 664 7.69 -20.32 7.71
C LEU A 664 9.02 -21.04 7.42
N GLY A 665 9.50 -20.96 6.18
CA GLY A 665 10.80 -21.52 5.76
C GLY A 665 11.97 -20.87 6.48
N ALA A 666 11.98 -19.54 6.61
CA ALA A 666 13.01 -18.78 7.28
C ALA A 666 13.08 -19.09 8.77
N VAL A 667 11.93 -19.07 9.47
CA VAL A 667 11.84 -19.45 10.88
C VAL A 667 12.31 -20.90 11.06
N LYS A 668 11.87 -21.84 10.21
CA LYS A 668 12.34 -23.23 10.28
C LYS A 668 13.84 -23.35 10.04
N GLN A 669 14.41 -22.60 9.10
CA GLN A 669 15.85 -22.63 8.81
C GLN A 669 16.67 -22.09 9.99
N VAL A 670 16.19 -21.03 10.65
CA VAL A 670 16.91 -20.40 11.76
C VAL A 670 16.76 -21.22 13.04
N PHE A 671 15.55 -21.64 13.40
CA PHE A 671 15.25 -22.25 14.70
C PHE A 671 15.10 -23.77 14.67
N GLY A 672 15.12 -24.39 13.48
CA GLY A 672 14.80 -25.80 13.33
C GLY A 672 13.36 -26.11 13.76
N ASP A 673 13.12 -27.34 14.23
CA ASP A 673 11.81 -27.76 14.73
C ASP A 673 11.53 -27.31 16.18
N THR A 674 12.41 -26.49 16.78
CA THR A 674 12.25 -26.00 18.17
C THR A 674 11.24 -24.85 18.28
N VAL A 675 11.00 -24.15 17.18
CA VAL A 675 10.00 -23.08 17.08
C VAL A 675 8.98 -23.51 16.05
N HIS A 676 7.73 -23.66 16.50
CA HIS A 676 6.57 -23.80 15.65
C HIS A 676 5.55 -22.77 16.13
N SER A 677 5.11 -21.89 15.23
CA SER A 677 4.16 -20.83 15.57
C SER A 677 2.92 -20.93 14.69
N ASN A 678 1.76 -21.01 15.34
CA ASN A 678 0.46 -20.79 14.72
C ASN A 678 0.01 -19.32 14.81
N TYR A 679 0.85 -18.46 15.37
CA TYR A 679 0.59 -17.05 15.58
C TYR A 679 1.30 -16.25 14.51
N PHE A 680 0.51 -15.47 13.79
CA PHE A 680 0.95 -14.53 12.79
C PHE A 680 0.40 -13.15 13.15
N ARG A 681 1.22 -12.12 13.04
CA ARG A 681 0.72 -10.73 13.06
C ARG A 681 0.83 -10.17 11.65
N PRO A 682 -0.25 -9.60 11.09
CA PRO A 682 -0.14 -8.92 9.82
C PRO A 682 0.72 -7.65 9.92
N PRO A 683 1.66 -7.44 8.98
CA PRO A 683 2.26 -6.13 8.79
C PRO A 683 1.19 -5.04 8.69
N PHE A 684 1.47 -3.89 9.31
CA PHE A 684 0.57 -2.73 9.38
C PHE A 684 -0.79 -2.98 10.07
N GLY A 685 -1.02 -4.16 10.66
CA GLY A 685 -2.34 -4.51 11.17
C GLY A 685 -3.40 -4.79 10.09
N THR A 686 -3.00 -4.85 8.82
CA THR A 686 -3.94 -5.09 7.72
C THR A 686 -4.64 -6.44 7.87
N GLU A 687 -5.93 -6.50 7.56
CA GLU A 687 -6.65 -7.77 7.53
C GLU A 687 -7.71 -7.81 6.45
N GLY A 688 -7.94 -9.02 5.93
CA GLY A 688 -9.06 -9.34 5.09
C GLY A 688 -9.16 -10.85 4.86
N ALA A 689 -10.18 -11.25 4.11
CA ALA A 689 -10.56 -12.64 3.99
C ALA A 689 -9.49 -13.47 3.27
N ARG A 690 -8.82 -12.91 2.25
CA ARG A 690 -7.83 -13.65 1.45
C ARG A 690 -6.67 -14.07 2.33
N MET A 691 -6.02 -13.12 3.01
CA MET A 691 -4.85 -13.42 3.83
C MET A 691 -5.17 -14.36 4.99
N ARG A 692 -6.36 -14.24 5.60
CA ARG A 692 -6.80 -15.13 6.69
C ARG A 692 -7.01 -16.56 6.21
N GLN A 693 -7.59 -16.74 5.03
CA GLN A 693 -7.79 -18.06 4.42
C GLN A 693 -6.44 -18.67 4.01
N ARG A 694 -5.56 -17.88 3.41
CA ARG A 694 -4.21 -18.33 3.03
C ARG A 694 -3.37 -18.70 4.25
N LEU A 695 -3.45 -17.97 5.36
CA LEU A 695 -2.77 -18.34 6.61
C LEU A 695 -3.21 -19.72 7.09
N ALA A 696 -4.53 -19.97 7.16
CA ALA A 696 -5.07 -21.27 7.57
C ALA A 696 -4.63 -22.40 6.62
N ALA A 697 -4.57 -22.13 5.31
CA ALA A 697 -4.12 -23.09 4.31
C ALA A 697 -2.61 -23.41 4.43
N ASN A 698 -1.77 -22.40 4.70
CA ASN A 698 -0.32 -22.57 4.81
C ASN A 698 0.09 -23.28 6.12
N LEU A 699 -0.54 -22.90 7.24
CA LEU A 699 -0.26 -23.53 8.53
C LEU A 699 -0.86 -24.94 8.64
N LYS A 700 -1.94 -25.23 7.91
CA LYS A 700 -2.70 -26.49 8.01
C LYS A 700 -3.18 -26.80 9.43
N ASP A 701 -3.36 -25.76 10.25
CA ASP A 701 -3.77 -25.86 11.64
C ASP A 701 -5.10 -25.10 11.86
N PRO A 702 -6.12 -25.71 12.48
CA PRO A 702 -7.38 -25.01 12.84
C PRO A 702 -7.20 -23.88 13.87
N ASN A 703 -6.02 -23.74 14.47
CA ASN A 703 -5.64 -22.71 15.43
C ASN A 703 -4.66 -21.68 14.83
N ALA A 704 -4.70 -21.44 13.52
CA ALA A 704 -4.07 -20.27 12.94
C ALA A 704 -4.66 -18.98 13.54
N TYR A 705 -3.83 -18.16 14.18
CA TYR A 705 -4.23 -16.89 14.79
C TYR A 705 -3.61 -15.70 14.05
N LEU A 706 -4.45 -14.71 13.74
CA LEU A 706 -4.04 -13.37 13.39
C LEU A 706 -4.09 -12.52 14.65
N VAL A 707 -2.93 -12.15 15.15
CA VAL A 707 -2.75 -11.47 16.42
C VAL A 707 -2.68 -9.97 16.20
N GLN A 708 -3.72 -9.25 16.55
CA GLN A 708 -3.75 -7.79 16.57
C GLN A 708 -3.32 -7.28 17.96
N TRP A 709 -3.91 -6.18 18.42
CA TRP A 709 -3.61 -5.57 19.71
C TRP A 709 -4.82 -4.87 20.31
N SER A 710 -4.77 -4.66 21.61
CA SER A 710 -5.70 -3.82 22.37
C SER A 710 -4.98 -2.73 23.15
N VAL A 711 -3.66 -2.63 23.01
CA VAL A 711 -2.79 -1.58 23.54
C VAL A 711 -1.75 -1.25 22.46
N ASP A 712 -1.84 -0.07 21.86
CA ASP A 712 -0.82 0.44 20.92
C ASP A 712 0.05 1.49 21.62
N VAL A 713 1.37 1.32 21.61
CA VAL A 713 2.29 2.35 22.11
C VAL A 713 2.42 3.53 21.14
N GLU A 714 1.92 3.40 19.90
CA GLU A 714 2.00 4.39 18.82
C GLU A 714 3.44 4.87 18.58
N ASP A 715 4.42 3.98 18.72
CA ASP A 715 5.83 4.30 18.54
C ASP A 715 6.15 4.62 17.07
N TRP A 716 5.52 3.92 16.14
CA TRP A 716 5.52 4.23 14.71
C TRP A 716 5.13 5.69 14.39
N ARG A 717 4.35 6.34 15.26
CA ARG A 717 3.90 7.72 15.11
C ARG A 717 4.74 8.72 15.90
N TRP A 718 5.08 8.39 17.15
CA TRP A 718 5.63 9.36 18.10
C TRP A 718 7.11 9.21 18.38
N ALA A 719 7.73 8.05 18.13
CA ALA A 719 9.09 7.76 18.59
C ALA A 719 10.15 8.73 18.03
N GLN A 720 9.97 9.19 16.79
CA GLN A 720 10.86 10.15 16.13
C GLN A 720 10.30 11.58 16.11
N SER A 721 9.14 11.82 16.73
CA SER A 721 8.54 13.15 16.83
C SER A 721 9.24 14.01 17.90
N THR A 722 8.88 15.29 17.97
CA THR A 722 9.28 16.19 19.07
C THR A 722 8.58 15.87 20.40
N THR A 723 7.60 14.96 20.40
CA THR A 723 6.82 14.57 21.59
C THR A 723 6.81 13.04 21.81
N PRO A 724 7.97 12.38 21.97
CA PRO A 724 8.04 10.93 22.11
C PRO A 724 7.34 10.40 23.37
N GLN A 725 7.10 11.24 24.38
CA GLN A 725 6.36 10.89 25.58
C GLN A 725 4.89 10.51 25.32
N LYS A 726 4.32 10.87 24.16
CA LYS A 726 2.95 10.48 23.79
C LYS A 726 2.77 8.97 23.68
N GLN A 727 3.86 8.21 23.54
CA GLN A 727 3.79 6.74 23.61
C GLN A 727 3.29 6.24 24.97
N LEU A 728 3.68 6.90 26.08
CA LEU A 728 3.17 6.57 27.41
C LEU A 728 1.71 6.98 27.58
N GLU A 729 1.27 8.06 26.94
CA GLU A 729 -0.12 8.51 26.96
C GLU A 729 -1.00 7.51 26.21
N ALA A 730 -0.58 7.07 25.03
CA ALA A 730 -1.25 6.03 24.24
C ALA A 730 -1.37 4.71 25.03
N PHE A 731 -0.27 4.24 25.60
CA PHE A 731 -0.26 3.04 26.44
C PHE A 731 -1.22 3.15 27.63
N LYS A 732 -1.20 4.27 28.38
CA LYS A 732 -2.07 4.50 29.54
C LYS A 732 -3.54 4.57 29.14
N ARG A 733 -3.86 5.22 28.01
CA ARG A 733 -5.22 5.32 27.48
C ARG A 733 -5.80 3.94 27.22
N ASP A 734 -5.06 3.07 26.54
CA ASP A 734 -5.57 1.75 26.17
C ASP A 734 -5.59 0.78 27.37
N LEU A 735 -4.64 0.93 28.30
CA LEU A 735 -4.65 0.24 29.58
C LEU A 735 -5.89 0.59 30.41
N ALA A 736 -6.27 1.87 30.45
CA ALA A 736 -7.45 2.34 31.17
C ALA A 736 -8.76 1.78 30.59
N LYS A 737 -8.78 1.47 29.29
CA LYS A 737 -9.90 0.76 28.64
C LYS A 737 -9.89 -0.75 28.91
N GLY A 738 -8.87 -1.29 29.58
CA GLY A 738 -8.77 -2.70 29.93
C GLY A 738 -7.93 -3.56 28.98
N GLY A 739 -7.27 -2.94 27.99
CA GLY A 739 -6.41 -3.62 27.02
C GLY A 739 -5.35 -4.50 27.68
N ASN A 740 -4.94 -5.56 26.97
CA ASN A 740 -4.03 -6.55 27.52
C ASN A 740 -3.09 -7.23 26.52
N LEU A 741 -3.12 -6.82 25.25
CA LEU A 741 -2.25 -7.34 24.21
C LEU A 741 -1.58 -6.14 23.54
N VAL A 742 -0.29 -5.96 23.83
CA VAL A 742 0.50 -4.80 23.40
C VAL A 742 1.09 -5.05 22.02
N VAL A 743 1.07 -4.03 21.16
CA VAL A 743 1.99 -3.92 20.02
C VAL A 743 3.04 -2.85 20.32
N MET A 744 4.29 -3.13 19.96
CA MET A 744 5.39 -2.17 19.98
C MET A 744 6.56 -2.66 19.14
N HIS A 745 7.51 -1.77 18.84
CA HIS A 745 8.71 -2.08 18.07
C HIS A 745 9.97 -1.65 18.82
N TYR A 746 11.10 -2.32 18.58
CA TYR A 746 12.40 -1.86 19.10
C TYR A 746 13.28 -1.22 18.03
N LEU A 747 12.66 -0.40 17.18
CA LEU A 747 13.33 0.31 16.08
C LEU A 747 13.98 1.63 16.54
N TYR A 748 13.55 2.19 17.68
CA TYR A 748 13.93 3.55 18.08
C TYR A 748 14.43 3.62 19.53
N ASN A 749 15.48 4.41 19.75
CA ASN A 749 16.05 4.62 21.08
C ASN A 749 15.04 5.22 22.07
N SER A 750 14.12 6.07 21.60
CA SER A 750 13.06 6.66 22.43
C SER A 750 12.10 5.60 22.95
N THR A 751 11.60 4.69 22.10
CA THR A 751 10.74 3.57 22.52
C THR A 751 11.44 2.68 23.53
N ILE A 752 12.72 2.36 23.28
CA ILE A 752 13.53 1.52 24.18
C ILE A 752 13.67 2.17 25.56
N ASN A 753 13.82 3.50 25.63
CA ASN A 753 13.89 4.20 26.91
C ASN A 753 12.58 4.12 27.72
N TYR A 754 11.43 3.90 27.08
CA TYR A 754 10.13 3.78 27.74
C TYR A 754 9.73 2.35 28.12
N ILE A 755 10.42 1.32 27.62
CA ILE A 755 10.15 -0.10 27.96
C ILE A 755 9.99 -0.32 29.48
N PRO A 756 10.91 0.16 30.36
CA PRO A 756 10.77 -0.05 31.80
C PRO A 756 9.48 0.54 32.37
N GLU A 757 9.02 1.68 31.83
CA GLU A 757 7.79 2.33 32.29
C GLU A 757 6.54 1.62 31.77
N PHE A 758 6.52 1.15 30.51
CA PHE A 758 5.44 0.30 30.01
C PHE A 758 5.27 -0.96 30.86
N ILE A 759 6.38 -1.64 31.18
CA ILE A 759 6.36 -2.83 32.02
C ILE A 759 5.88 -2.50 33.43
N LYS A 760 6.34 -1.39 34.02
CA LYS A 760 5.88 -0.94 35.35
C LYS A 760 4.36 -0.71 35.36
N LEU A 761 3.82 -0.05 34.34
CA LEU A 761 2.39 0.21 34.20
C LEU A 761 1.60 -1.10 34.00
N ALA A 762 2.10 -2.00 33.15
CA ALA A 762 1.49 -3.32 32.96
C ALA A 762 1.44 -4.12 34.28
N LYS A 763 2.54 -4.17 35.04
CA LYS A 763 2.59 -4.84 36.35
C LYS A 763 1.65 -4.21 37.37
N ALA A 764 1.49 -2.88 37.34
CA ALA A 764 0.57 -2.17 38.25
C ALA A 764 -0.90 -2.55 38.04
N THR A 765 -1.27 -3.18 36.92
CA THR A 765 -2.62 -3.75 36.73
C THR A 765 -2.89 -4.99 37.56
N GLY A 766 -1.85 -5.63 38.13
CA GLY A 766 -1.97 -6.91 38.82
C GLY A 766 -2.20 -8.12 37.90
N LYS A 767 -2.20 -7.93 36.58
CA LYS A 767 -2.27 -9.02 35.59
C LYS A 767 -0.93 -9.75 35.51
N THR A 768 -0.97 -11.04 35.19
CA THR A 768 0.21 -11.86 34.94
C THR A 768 0.74 -11.58 33.54
N LEU A 769 2.01 -11.16 33.45
CA LEU A 769 2.69 -10.93 32.17
C LEU A 769 3.15 -12.27 31.57
N MET A 770 2.76 -12.55 30.33
CA MET A 770 2.97 -13.84 29.65
C MET A 770 3.22 -13.70 28.14
N ARG A 771 3.56 -14.80 27.48
CA ARG A 771 3.62 -14.90 26.00
C ARG A 771 2.23 -14.86 25.37
N VAL A 772 2.15 -14.63 24.07
CA VAL A 772 0.88 -14.63 23.33
C VAL A 772 0.27 -16.03 23.31
N ASP A 773 1.04 -17.08 23.04
CA ASP A 773 0.51 -18.45 23.07
C ASP A 773 -0.06 -18.84 24.44
N GLN A 774 0.59 -18.44 25.53
CA GLN A 774 0.09 -18.63 26.89
C GLN A 774 -1.19 -17.83 27.17
N CYS A 775 -1.27 -16.61 26.63
CA CYS A 775 -2.42 -15.72 26.79
C CYS A 775 -3.63 -16.19 25.97
N MET A 776 -3.39 -16.92 24.89
CA MET A 776 -4.37 -17.56 24.02
C MET A 776 -4.71 -18.99 24.45
N GLU A 777 -4.14 -19.45 25.56
CA GLU A 777 -4.37 -20.79 26.13
C GLU A 777 -4.01 -21.92 25.16
N ASP A 778 -2.95 -21.72 24.37
CA ASP A 778 -2.44 -22.72 23.44
C ASP A 778 -2.05 -24.00 24.20
N PRO A 779 -2.54 -25.18 23.81
CA PRO A 779 -2.15 -26.45 24.43
C PRO A 779 -0.65 -26.76 24.27
N ASN A 780 0.02 -26.16 23.28
CA ASN A 780 1.45 -26.32 23.02
C ASN A 780 2.30 -25.24 23.70
N ALA A 781 1.69 -24.24 24.36
CA ALA A 781 2.44 -23.23 25.09
C ALA A 781 3.20 -23.85 26.28
N PRO A 782 4.41 -23.38 26.60
CA PRO A 782 5.11 -23.84 27.78
C PRO A 782 4.30 -23.51 29.05
N PRO A 783 4.42 -24.32 30.13
CA PRO A 783 3.75 -24.05 31.39
C PRO A 783 4.04 -22.63 31.90
N LEU A 784 3.04 -22.01 32.53
CA LEU A 784 3.25 -20.73 33.21
C LEU A 784 4.34 -20.91 34.27
N LYS A 785 5.35 -20.04 34.27
CA LYS A 785 6.33 -20.01 35.36
C LYS A 785 5.59 -19.59 36.64
N ALA A 786 5.72 -20.38 37.69
CA ALA A 786 5.34 -19.95 39.03
C ALA A 786 6.32 -18.83 39.43
N PHE A 787 5.81 -17.61 39.60
CA PHE A 787 6.59 -16.45 40.05
C PHE A 787 6.41 -16.22 41.54
#